data_AF-A0AB37WSX9-F1
#
_entry.id   AF-A0AB37WSX9-F1
#
_cell.length_a   1.000
_cell.length_b   1.000
_cell.length_c   1.000
_cell.angle_alpha   90.00
_cell.angle_beta   90.00
_cell.angle_gamma   90.00
#
_symmetry.space_group_name_H-M   'P 1'
#
loop_
_entity.id
_entity.type
_entity.pdbx_description
1 polymer ?
#
loop_
_entity_poly.entity_id
_entity_poly.type
_entity_poly.pdbx_seq_one_letter_code
_entity_poly.pdbx_strand_id
1 'polypeptide(L)'
;MPRRHFQADLQKAADGVSIAGISNVRAGGDDGEFTFMCIADGEQLEISALVPEVSDYPTSHTCMIFGADNASASVAAALSDIADAAFGKTVPQILELVSTRLESTDRDGDQQMLDSQEFDDFDEEDDEEEEDEYFPGDEDMMPKPQLANGSSAFQGGGHTEATSAFRQRIRSDLLIAKSEGFKVGHLGGLMDGLGCFVSLSIRISKLGISEEAMQAWQIEPTEYLVAVFQYSSGYKSMDDLRSYDAQQARRSFGIRVGVCTTYKPTMQEAISAFTILSKDEEKQREDSQGDSQNVSSGLPKGFRNSFISRPLNELLEQRFHMLLKYRYGGMPWQGSESFYNDQILNASLTDQDASHDKYYEDERISDAWPKIVTDDHITSSVGQEHCLPLVGMQFVLRHFVRCTEFCLICFSRMPDDLQAIKPYVCDNPLCLYQYMSLGFGPSIEHEILSQPKVVDLLVSFCYASARASRLREFPTGLSLAVPPPVSNDTDYVQVQLPRTWASPADTAQPVPPQASTPPPAALSMRFKAASLEMLFDDARQTCPVSNGQWIVIRTDDNPSKTLHCRVIDASLYPAVKVSSPIIPVIGGGVPNDPYAIPRPASSQQQKVSAPPPGSDTEFRSASFYIYNQNFDDLSTLEKPQAIAALLDLLPPVQEMRKYLLRKSQSTLNTWVDRLPPAVLGILRWVIASNRACILQVDSEEDASNGRSSEERLYGMAGWAQFRFAMGAPDKERRFIHAVQETTQRLSLKYPTLFAWHGSPIYNWHTIIREGLHFKETAHGRAYGHGVYHAPDVHTSLGYSAFGGISWTMSELKVQQTLALNEIVNAPAEFVSQTPHLVVAQLDWIQTRYLFIKSREDTAATTEPGNKPLLCVEQDPSRTPRGVTGNLVIPLHAIAASRRPKAKATRVDGTLPTNGPWLTDAQKHKRQKASGKTQYDPIEIEDDDDGASIATLDEDRIIFEADDEHKSVQEVDPLPTPNSIMGDKGKSKMASIASFSSKIFGKSSSSKPLTDYVPGTLDYTKLPMLQMPAWATTAATRRLMKDFKDIIDIQNKEPPHKLGWHIDEDKMDNIYQWIVELHSFDSTLPLAKDMKSKDVKSIVLELRFGKDYPMSPPFVRVIRPRFLGFQQGGGGHVTAGGAMCMQLLTNDGWSAVSSIESVLLQVRMAISSLDPKPARLQAGPPMDYGVGEAVEAYMRACAVHGWTVPAGFKEMAYGGSSSGDYNPI
;
A
#
# COMPACT_ATOMS: atom_id res chain seq x y z
N MET A 1 1.26 34.98 15.38
CA MET A 1 1.02 35.74 14.12
C MET A 1 2.21 36.67 13.81
N PRO A 2 3.07 36.33 12.84
CA PRO A 2 4.27 37.09 12.45
C PRO A 2 4.05 38.58 12.14
N ARG A 3 2.96 38.89 11.41
CA ARG A 3 2.57 40.27 11.05
C ARG A 3 2.22 41.16 12.25
N ARG A 4 1.57 40.58 13.27
CA ARG A 4 1.23 41.30 14.52
C ARG A 4 2.50 41.63 15.32
N HIS A 5 3.51 40.77 15.30
CA HIS A 5 4.82 41.05 15.91
C HIS A 5 5.57 42.17 15.20
N PHE A 6 5.59 42.19 13.86
CA PHE A 6 6.20 43.27 13.09
C PHE A 6 5.54 44.63 13.40
N GLN A 7 4.20 44.69 13.40
CA GLN A 7 3.48 45.93 13.73
C GLN A 7 3.72 46.38 15.17
N ALA A 8 3.78 45.45 16.13
CA ALA A 8 4.09 45.77 17.53
C ALA A 8 5.52 46.32 17.68
N ASP A 9 6.51 45.73 17.02
CA ASP A 9 7.90 46.19 17.05
C ASP A 9 8.08 47.56 16.36
N LEU A 10 7.38 47.78 15.24
CA LEU A 10 7.37 49.06 14.54
C LEU A 10 6.71 50.17 15.36
N GLN A 11 5.57 49.86 16.00
CA GLN A 11 4.87 50.77 16.90
C GLN A 11 5.76 51.12 18.11
N LYS A 12 6.44 50.13 18.69
CA LYS A 12 7.41 50.34 19.79
C LYS A 12 8.59 51.22 19.37
N ALA A 13 9.11 51.02 18.15
CA ALA A 13 10.17 51.85 17.59
C ALA A 13 9.71 53.31 17.33
N ALA A 14 8.46 53.50 16.91
CA ALA A 14 7.87 54.82 16.68
C ALA A 14 7.58 55.58 17.99
N ASP A 15 7.14 54.87 19.03
CA ASP A 15 6.67 55.48 20.29
C ASP A 15 7.77 55.66 21.36
N GLY A 16 8.93 54.96 21.27
CA GLY A 16 9.85 54.97 22.42
C GLY A 16 11.31 54.51 22.27
N VAL A 17 11.87 54.31 21.07
CA VAL A 17 13.30 53.93 20.94
C VAL A 17 14.16 55.10 20.47
N SER A 18 14.95 55.66 21.39
CA SER A 18 15.96 56.70 21.12
C SER A 18 17.25 56.07 20.59
N ILE A 19 17.31 55.74 19.29
CA ILE A 19 18.52 55.25 18.63
C ILE A 19 19.33 56.44 18.10
N ALA A 20 20.61 56.53 18.46
CA ALA A 20 21.48 57.65 18.10
C ALA A 20 21.50 57.88 16.58
N GLY A 21 21.33 59.13 16.15
CA GLY A 21 21.36 59.52 14.74
C GLY A 21 20.14 59.11 13.89
N ILE A 22 19.15 58.40 14.46
CA ILE A 22 17.90 58.03 13.81
C ILE A 22 16.72 58.81 14.39
N SER A 23 15.85 59.33 13.53
CA SER A 23 14.65 60.09 13.94
C SER A 23 13.48 59.83 12.99
N ASN A 24 12.26 60.09 13.45
CA ASN A 24 11.05 60.11 12.60
C ASN A 24 10.73 58.75 11.94
N VAL A 25 10.76 57.65 12.72
CA VAL A 25 10.34 56.30 12.27
C VAL A 25 8.84 56.29 12.01
N ARG A 26 8.42 55.85 10.81
CA ARG A 26 7.01 55.78 10.38
C ARG A 26 6.76 54.52 9.57
N ALA A 27 5.52 54.05 9.55
CA ALA A 27 5.09 53.03 8.60
C ALA A 27 5.22 53.57 7.16
N GLY A 28 5.72 52.73 6.24
CA GLY A 28 5.84 53.02 4.82
C GLY A 28 4.51 52.90 4.07
N GLY A 29 4.58 52.95 2.75
CA GLY A 29 3.41 52.83 1.88
C GLY A 29 2.95 51.38 1.70
N ASP A 30 3.88 50.43 1.81
CA ASP A 30 3.64 49.00 1.59
C ASP A 30 3.65 48.18 2.91
N ASP A 31 3.00 47.02 2.87
CA ASP A 31 2.94 46.09 4.00
C ASP A 31 4.33 45.51 4.29
N GLY A 32 4.87 45.74 5.49
CA GLY A 32 6.25 45.38 5.84
C GLY A 32 7.28 46.49 5.62
N GLU A 33 6.87 47.65 5.11
CA GLU A 33 7.73 48.82 4.91
C GLU A 33 7.70 49.78 6.11
N PHE A 34 8.87 50.33 6.45
CA PHE A 34 8.98 51.45 7.38
C PHE A 34 10.09 52.42 6.95
N THR A 35 9.86 53.71 7.18
CA THR A 35 10.76 54.79 6.81
C THR A 35 11.29 55.49 8.05
N PHE A 36 12.54 55.95 8.00
CA PHE A 36 13.17 56.70 9.09
C PHE A 36 14.25 57.63 8.55
N MET A 37 14.51 58.71 9.29
CA MET A 37 15.57 59.67 8.96
C MET A 37 16.85 59.29 9.70
N CYS A 38 17.97 59.17 8.98
CA CYS A 38 19.29 58.94 9.56
C CYS A 38 20.23 60.10 9.21
N ILE A 39 21.08 60.52 10.15
CA ILE A 39 22.14 61.50 9.92
C ILE A 39 23.42 60.76 9.55
N ALA A 40 23.86 60.85 8.29
CA ALA A 40 25.13 60.28 7.83
C ALA A 40 25.91 61.36 7.06
N ASP A 41 27.24 61.43 7.24
CA ASP A 41 28.11 62.43 6.61
C ASP A 41 27.69 63.91 6.83
N GLY A 42 26.94 64.21 7.90
CA GLY A 42 26.43 65.55 8.20
C GLY A 42 25.18 65.98 7.41
N GLU A 43 24.62 65.09 6.59
CA GLU A 43 23.34 65.29 5.89
C GLU A 43 22.25 64.38 6.46
N GLN A 44 21.01 64.87 6.46
CA GLN A 44 19.86 64.10 6.93
C GLN A 44 19.24 63.34 5.75
N LEU A 45 19.33 62.02 5.76
CA LEU A 45 18.86 61.14 4.70
C LEU A 45 17.61 60.38 5.14
N GLU A 46 16.62 60.31 4.25
CA GLU A 46 15.46 59.44 4.42
C GLU A 46 15.82 58.03 3.92
N ILE A 47 15.63 57.03 4.78
CA ILE A 47 15.94 55.63 4.50
C ILE A 47 14.63 54.84 4.67
N SER A 48 14.35 53.98 3.69
CA SER A 48 13.18 53.10 3.68
C SER A 48 13.66 51.66 3.80
N ALA A 49 13.15 50.93 4.79
CA ALA A 49 13.41 49.51 4.99
C ALA A 49 12.13 48.73 4.70
N LEU A 50 12.25 47.67 3.90
CA LEU A 50 11.16 46.81 3.49
C LEU A 50 11.46 45.37 3.89
N VAL A 51 10.54 44.77 4.64
CA VAL A 51 10.47 43.34 4.87
C VAL A 51 9.46 42.77 3.86
N PRO A 52 9.90 42.14 2.75
CA PRO A 52 9.00 41.75 1.66
C PRO A 52 7.97 40.70 2.09
N GLU A 53 8.35 39.83 3.03
CA GLU A 53 7.51 38.78 3.58
C GLU A 53 7.42 38.91 5.11
N VAL A 54 6.47 39.70 5.59
CA VAL A 54 6.20 39.90 7.03
C VAL A 54 5.77 38.58 7.71
N SER A 55 5.37 37.58 6.92
CA SER A 55 5.05 36.22 7.36
C SER A 55 6.24 35.49 8.00
N ASP A 56 7.47 35.86 7.64
CA ASP A 56 8.70 35.21 8.11
C ASP A 56 9.38 36.00 9.25
N TYR A 57 8.78 37.12 9.69
CA TYR A 57 9.27 37.96 10.77
C TYR A 57 8.93 37.38 12.16
N PRO A 58 9.85 37.32 13.13
CA PRO A 58 11.23 37.79 13.09
C PRO A 58 12.26 36.72 12.69
N THR A 59 11.87 35.44 12.51
CA THR A 59 12.80 34.29 12.54
C THR A 59 13.66 34.07 11.29
N SER A 60 13.18 34.39 10.10
CA SER A 60 13.92 34.10 8.84
C SER A 60 13.57 35.06 7.71
N HIS A 61 13.36 36.33 8.03
CA HIS A 61 13.02 37.34 7.03
C HIS A 61 14.27 38.02 6.45
N THR A 62 14.16 38.41 5.19
CA THR A 62 15.12 39.30 4.53
C THR A 62 14.65 40.75 4.68
N CYS A 63 15.58 41.68 4.80
CA CYS A 63 15.29 43.11 4.90
C CYS A 63 16.03 43.84 3.78
N MET A 64 15.29 44.59 2.96
CA MET A 64 15.85 45.46 1.94
C MET A 64 15.87 46.88 2.48
N ILE A 65 17.01 47.58 2.35
CA ILE A 65 17.17 48.94 2.86
C ILE A 65 17.57 49.86 1.71
N PHE A 66 16.76 50.88 1.47
CA PHE A 66 16.90 51.85 0.39
C PHE A 66 17.18 53.24 0.98
N GLY A 67 18.20 53.93 0.46
CA GLY A 67 18.43 55.34 0.75
C GLY A 67 17.76 56.23 -0.30
N ALA A 68 17.46 57.47 0.07
CA ALA A 68 16.99 58.49 -0.88
C ALA A 68 17.97 58.76 -2.04
N ASP A 69 17.47 59.25 -3.18
CA ASP A 69 18.24 59.52 -4.42
C ASP A 69 19.41 60.52 -4.24
N ASN A 70 19.46 61.23 -3.11
CA ASN A 70 20.55 62.13 -2.74
C ASN A 70 21.66 61.44 -1.91
N ALA A 71 21.58 60.14 -1.66
CA ALA A 71 22.60 59.40 -0.90
C ALA A 71 23.93 59.30 -1.66
N SER A 72 25.05 59.53 -0.96
CA SER A 72 26.38 59.37 -1.53
C SER A 72 26.65 57.91 -1.91
N ALA A 73 27.51 57.67 -2.91
CA ALA A 73 27.87 56.31 -3.32
C ALA A 73 28.48 55.47 -2.17
N SER A 74 29.05 56.12 -1.16
CA SER A 74 29.56 55.47 0.06
C SER A 74 28.43 54.99 0.95
N VAL A 75 27.38 55.80 1.16
CA VAL A 75 26.20 55.44 1.95
C VAL A 75 25.39 54.34 1.26
N ALA A 76 25.21 54.41 -0.06
CA ALA A 76 24.49 53.37 -0.81
C ALA A 76 25.19 52.00 -0.72
N ALA A 77 26.53 51.96 -0.75
CA ALA A 77 27.29 50.72 -0.56
C ALA A 77 27.15 50.18 0.87
N ALA A 78 27.21 51.05 1.88
CA ALA A 78 27.01 50.65 3.28
C ALA A 78 25.60 50.11 3.55
N LEU A 79 24.55 50.70 2.95
CA LEU A 79 23.17 50.22 3.07
C LEU A 79 22.97 48.83 2.47
N SER A 80 23.63 48.53 1.35
CA SER A 80 23.62 47.18 0.76
C SER A 80 24.27 46.15 1.69
N ASP A 81 25.40 46.49 2.32
CA ASP A 81 26.08 45.58 3.27
C ASP A 81 25.24 45.38 4.55
N ILE A 82 24.47 46.39 4.97
CA ILE A 82 23.59 46.30 6.14
C ILE A 82 22.39 45.39 5.84
N ALA A 83 21.82 45.44 4.64
CA ALA A 83 20.71 44.59 4.22
C ALA A 83 21.04 43.09 4.36
N ASP A 84 22.25 42.67 3.97
CA ASP A 84 22.71 41.29 4.12
C ASP A 84 22.88 40.87 5.60
N ALA A 85 23.26 41.81 6.47
CA ALA A 85 23.46 41.58 7.90
C ALA A 85 22.16 41.73 8.74
N ALA A 86 21.07 42.18 8.12
CA ALA A 86 19.76 42.38 8.74
C ALA A 86 18.87 41.12 8.69
N PHE A 87 19.34 40.00 8.12
CA PHE A 87 18.60 38.74 8.06
C PHE A 87 18.19 38.25 9.46
N GLY A 88 16.88 38.08 9.66
CA GLY A 88 16.31 37.55 10.91
C GLY A 88 16.42 38.49 12.13
N LYS A 89 16.49 39.82 11.95
CA LYS A 89 16.60 40.81 13.03
C LYS A 89 15.32 41.62 13.26
N THR A 90 15.02 42.00 14.49
CA THR A 90 13.81 42.81 14.76
C THR A 90 13.95 44.26 14.26
N VAL A 91 12.83 44.97 14.06
CA VAL A 91 12.83 46.38 13.60
C VAL A 91 13.77 47.28 14.44
N PRO A 92 13.77 47.23 15.79
CA PRO A 92 14.75 47.98 16.59
C PRO A 92 16.20 47.59 16.32
N GLN A 93 16.49 46.30 16.12
CA GLN A 93 17.85 45.82 15.82
C GLN A 93 18.32 46.22 14.42
N ILE A 94 17.40 46.33 13.45
CA ILE A 94 17.69 46.83 12.10
C ILE A 94 18.07 48.31 12.18
N LEU A 95 17.30 49.12 12.91
CA LEU A 95 17.61 50.54 13.12
C LEU A 95 18.97 50.74 13.82
N GLU A 96 19.27 49.96 14.86
CA GLU A 96 20.56 50.02 15.57
C GLU A 96 21.74 49.63 14.67
N LEU A 97 21.55 48.62 13.82
CA LEU A 97 22.55 48.19 12.85
C LEU A 97 22.83 49.29 11.81
N VAL A 98 21.79 50.00 11.36
CA VAL A 98 21.93 51.13 10.43
C VAL A 98 22.67 52.30 11.09
N SER A 99 22.31 52.66 12.32
CA SER A 99 22.98 53.72 13.10
C SER A 99 24.47 53.43 13.29
N THR A 100 24.80 52.20 13.71
CA THR A 100 26.19 51.79 13.99
C THR A 100 27.04 51.78 12.72
N ARG A 101 26.49 51.31 11.60
CA ARG A 101 27.25 51.12 10.36
C ARG A 101 27.38 52.38 9.51
N LEU A 102 26.46 53.34 9.67
CA LEU A 102 26.55 54.66 9.03
C LEU A 102 27.26 55.71 9.91
N GLU A 103 27.81 55.29 11.06
CA GLU A 103 28.49 56.16 12.04
C GLU A 103 27.67 57.42 12.39
N SER A 104 26.34 57.27 12.53
CA SER A 104 25.45 58.41 12.69
C SER A 104 25.65 59.07 14.05
N THR A 105 26.26 60.26 14.08
CA THR A 105 26.40 61.08 15.29
C THR A 105 25.08 61.79 15.64
N ASP A 106 24.75 61.84 16.93
CA ASP A 106 23.68 62.68 17.45
C ASP A 106 24.01 64.19 17.27
N ARG A 107 23.04 65.06 17.54
CA ARG A 107 23.22 66.52 17.36
C ARG A 107 24.11 67.14 18.46
N ASP A 108 24.42 66.40 19.52
CA ASP A 108 25.20 66.82 20.69
C ASP A 108 26.63 66.29 20.73
N GLY A 109 26.99 65.32 19.89
CA GLY A 109 28.38 64.92 19.62
C GLY A 109 28.96 63.86 20.55
N ASP A 110 28.13 63.12 21.29
CA ASP A 110 28.59 62.15 22.29
C ASP A 110 28.21 60.72 21.86
N GLN A 111 29.20 59.88 21.53
CA GLN A 111 28.98 58.44 21.38
C GLN A 111 28.64 57.83 22.75
N GLN A 112 27.37 57.44 22.97
CA GLN A 112 27.00 56.67 24.16
C GLN A 112 27.68 55.31 24.16
N MET A 113 28.33 54.98 25.28
CA MET A 113 28.94 53.67 25.54
C MET A 113 28.05 52.83 26.46
N LEU A 114 27.80 51.59 26.01
CA LEU A 114 27.50 50.35 26.75
C LEU A 114 26.31 50.32 27.73
N ASP A 115 25.49 49.26 27.66
CA ASP A 115 25.52 48.26 28.74
C ASP A 115 24.90 46.90 28.36
N SER A 116 25.63 45.86 28.75
CA SER A 116 25.23 44.46 28.81
C SER A 116 24.54 44.18 30.15
N GLN A 117 23.26 43.78 30.15
CA GLN A 117 22.63 43.10 31.30
C GLN A 117 21.30 42.41 30.96
N GLU A 118 21.04 41.39 31.77
CA GLU A 118 20.05 40.30 31.71
C GLU A 118 18.59 40.67 32.08
N PHE A 119 17.69 39.76 31.68
CA PHE A 119 16.58 39.15 32.45
C PHE A 119 15.16 39.79 32.56
N ASP A 120 14.21 38.85 32.37
CA ASP A 120 12.95 38.56 33.06
C ASP A 120 11.58 39.21 32.72
N ASP A 121 10.64 38.26 32.56
CA ASP A 121 9.18 38.26 32.64
C ASP A 121 8.50 39.41 33.38
N PHE A 122 7.36 39.85 32.82
CA PHE A 122 6.15 40.15 33.59
C PHE A 122 4.90 39.89 32.73
N ASP A 123 4.09 38.93 33.18
CA ASP A 123 2.68 38.75 32.83
C ASP A 123 1.84 39.97 33.23
N GLU A 124 0.81 40.30 32.45
CA GLU A 124 -0.48 40.77 32.99
C GLU A 124 -1.63 40.46 32.02
N GLU A 125 -2.67 39.87 32.61
CA GLU A 125 -3.93 39.37 32.05
C GLU A 125 -4.84 40.52 31.56
N ASP A 126 -5.56 40.32 30.45
CA ASP A 126 -7.03 40.45 30.41
C ASP A 126 -7.58 40.04 29.03
N ASP A 127 -8.72 39.37 29.09
CA ASP A 127 -9.43 38.62 28.06
C ASP A 127 -9.91 39.42 26.84
N GLU A 128 -9.90 38.79 25.65
CA GLU A 128 -11.07 38.68 24.75
C GLU A 128 -10.72 37.71 23.59
N GLU A 129 -11.48 36.62 23.51
CA GLU A 129 -11.38 35.52 22.54
C GLU A 129 -11.79 35.94 21.11
N GLU A 130 -10.92 35.74 20.11
CA GLU A 130 -11.32 35.50 18.72
C GLU A 130 -10.58 34.25 18.21
N GLU A 131 -11.34 33.17 17.98
CA GLU A 131 -10.91 31.86 17.51
C GLU A 131 -10.32 31.93 16.08
N ASP A 132 -9.05 31.56 15.90
CA ASP A 132 -8.45 31.33 14.58
C ASP A 132 -8.79 29.91 14.07
N GLU A 133 -9.62 29.84 13.02
CA GLU A 133 -9.96 28.61 12.27
C GLU A 133 -8.71 27.90 11.71
N TYR A 134 -8.34 26.79 12.35
CA TYR A 134 -7.42 25.79 11.79
C TYR A 134 -8.13 25.03 10.65
N PHE A 135 -7.61 25.08 9.42
CA PHE A 135 -8.09 24.32 8.26
C PHE A 135 -7.20 23.09 7.99
N PRO A 136 -7.59 21.87 8.40
CA PRO A 136 -6.91 20.63 8.02
C PRO A 136 -7.55 20.02 6.76
N GLY A 137 -6.84 20.03 5.63
CA GLY A 137 -7.36 19.50 4.36
C GLY A 137 -6.36 19.06 3.30
N ASP A 138 -5.06 18.98 3.61
CA ASP A 138 -4.02 18.64 2.62
C ASP A 138 -3.46 17.20 2.75
N GLU A 139 -4.00 16.33 3.60
CA GLU A 139 -3.36 15.03 3.90
C GLU A 139 -3.80 13.83 3.02
N ASP A 140 -4.77 13.98 2.13
CA ASP A 140 -5.23 12.88 1.24
C ASP A 140 -4.76 13.03 -0.21
N MET A 141 -3.45 12.90 -0.43
CA MET A 141 -2.96 12.42 -1.73
C MET A 141 -1.63 11.68 -1.57
N MET A 142 -1.69 10.34 -1.61
CA MET A 142 -0.52 9.47 -1.73
C MET A 142 0.16 9.65 -3.10
N PRO A 143 1.39 10.18 -3.20
CA PRO A 143 2.23 9.93 -4.35
C PRO A 143 2.91 8.58 -4.17
N LYS A 144 2.97 7.77 -5.23
CA LYS A 144 3.90 6.64 -5.29
C LYS A 144 5.33 7.16 -5.07
N PRO A 145 6.21 6.43 -4.37
CA PRO A 145 7.58 6.86 -4.17
C PRO A 145 8.27 6.99 -5.54
N GLN A 146 8.60 8.23 -5.92
CA GLN A 146 9.50 8.50 -7.04
C GLN A 146 10.92 8.09 -6.61
N LEU A 147 11.49 7.18 -7.38
CA LEU A 147 12.87 6.74 -7.29
C LEU A 147 13.83 7.93 -7.45
N ALA A 148 14.53 8.28 -6.36
CA ALA A 148 15.77 9.05 -6.44
C ALA A 148 16.87 8.10 -6.90
N ASN A 149 17.17 8.13 -8.20
CA ASN A 149 18.34 7.45 -8.76
C ASN A 149 19.51 8.44 -8.73
N GLY A 150 20.52 8.17 -7.90
CA GLY A 150 21.67 9.05 -7.78
C GLY A 150 22.62 8.67 -6.65
N SER A 151 23.51 7.74 -6.93
CA SER A 151 24.78 7.57 -6.22
C SER A 151 25.64 8.83 -6.38
N SER A 152 25.47 9.78 -5.48
CA SER A 152 26.43 10.86 -5.23
C SER A 152 26.69 10.96 -3.74
N ALA A 153 27.97 11.05 -3.38
CA ALA A 153 28.49 11.04 -2.03
C ALA A 153 27.70 11.89 -1.02
N PHE A 154 27.56 11.32 0.18
CA PHE A 154 27.19 12.00 1.43
C PHE A 154 27.89 13.35 1.57
N GLN A 155 27.21 14.45 1.26
CA GLN A 155 27.44 15.77 1.86
C GLN A 155 26.12 16.52 1.88
N GLY A 156 25.57 16.77 3.08
CA GLY A 156 24.37 17.58 3.27
C GLY A 156 23.28 16.97 4.14
N GLY A 157 23.63 16.39 5.29
CA GLY A 157 22.70 16.14 6.39
C GLY A 157 23.40 16.56 7.67
N GLY A 158 22.82 17.47 8.44
CA GLY A 158 23.43 17.98 9.67
C GLY A 158 23.88 16.82 10.56
N HIS A 159 25.19 16.75 10.84
CA HIS A 159 25.72 15.81 11.81
C HIS A 159 25.19 16.18 13.19
N THR A 160 24.53 15.25 13.87
CA THR A 160 24.24 15.40 15.29
C THR A 160 25.57 15.27 16.03
N GLU A 161 26.01 16.31 16.76
CA GLU A 161 27.27 16.24 17.50
C GLU A 161 27.22 15.12 18.54
N ALA A 162 28.14 14.16 18.43
CA ALA A 162 28.26 13.02 19.34
C ALA A 162 28.81 13.48 20.71
N THR A 163 27.99 14.21 21.46
CA THR A 163 28.27 14.64 22.83
C THR A 163 28.15 13.48 23.82
N SER A 164 28.74 13.64 25.01
CA SER A 164 28.63 12.62 26.08
C SER A 164 27.17 12.41 26.52
N ALA A 165 26.39 13.49 26.59
CA ALA A 165 24.96 13.46 26.90
C ALA A 165 24.17 12.66 25.84
N PHE A 166 24.46 12.87 24.55
CA PHE A 166 23.85 12.10 23.46
C PHE A 166 24.13 10.58 23.57
N ARG A 167 25.38 10.19 23.84
CA ARG A 167 25.75 8.78 24.06
C ARG A 167 25.09 8.18 25.31
N GLN A 168 24.99 8.95 26.40
CA GLN A 168 24.31 8.51 27.62
C GLN A 168 22.80 8.33 27.39
N ARG A 169 22.15 9.22 26.63
CA ARG A 169 20.74 9.12 26.25
C ARG A 169 20.45 7.83 25.50
N ILE A 170 21.21 7.52 24.44
CA ILE A 170 21.07 6.28 23.67
C ILE A 170 21.23 5.05 24.57
N ARG A 171 22.25 5.04 25.44
CA ARG A 171 22.48 3.93 26.37
C ARG A 171 21.30 3.73 27.32
N SER A 172 20.76 4.81 27.88
CA SER A 172 19.59 4.78 28.76
C SER A 172 18.39 4.15 28.05
N ASP A 173 18.06 4.63 26.84
CA ASP A 173 16.91 4.16 26.07
C ASP A 173 17.03 2.66 25.70
N LEU A 174 18.22 2.23 25.28
CA LEU A 174 18.47 0.82 24.94
C LEU A 174 18.52 -0.09 26.18
N LEU A 175 18.96 0.40 27.33
CA LEU A 175 18.92 -0.34 28.60
C LEU A 175 17.49 -0.55 29.08
N ILE A 176 16.63 0.47 28.95
CA ILE A 176 15.20 0.38 29.29
C ILE A 176 14.53 -0.68 28.41
N ALA A 177 14.75 -0.65 27.09
CA ALA A 177 14.21 -1.68 26.19
C ALA A 177 14.69 -3.10 26.58
N LYS A 178 15.95 -3.23 27.02
CA LYS A 178 16.52 -4.52 27.45
C LYS A 178 15.95 -5.00 28.79
N SER A 179 15.69 -4.10 29.75
CA SER A 179 15.09 -4.46 31.05
C SER A 179 13.64 -4.94 30.93
N GLU A 180 12.91 -4.45 29.92
CA GLU A 180 11.55 -4.90 29.58
C GLU A 180 11.52 -6.26 28.84
N GLY A 181 12.67 -6.90 28.65
CA GLY A 181 12.77 -8.26 28.10
C GLY A 181 12.99 -8.35 26.58
N PHE A 182 13.27 -7.23 25.91
CA PHE A 182 13.61 -7.21 24.47
C PHE A 182 15.10 -7.44 24.22
N LYS A 183 15.42 -8.11 23.10
CA LYS A 183 16.78 -8.18 22.57
C LYS A 183 17.04 -6.99 21.68
N VAL A 184 18.10 -6.25 21.99
CA VAL A 184 18.53 -5.05 21.28
C VAL A 184 19.73 -5.39 20.40
N GLY A 185 19.71 -4.92 19.15
CA GLY A 185 20.85 -4.93 18.24
C GLY A 185 20.98 -3.58 17.53
N HIS A 186 22.17 -3.26 17.05
CA HIS A 186 22.42 -2.02 16.29
C HIS A 186 23.29 -2.26 15.06
N LEU A 187 23.12 -1.44 14.01
CA LEU A 187 23.88 -1.49 12.78
C LEU A 187 24.25 -0.05 12.36
N GLY A 188 25.50 0.19 11.97
CA GLY A 188 25.97 1.52 11.55
C GLY A 188 26.55 2.36 12.70
N GLY A 189 26.84 3.63 12.44
CA GLY A 189 27.53 4.53 13.38
C GLY A 189 26.61 5.18 14.41
N LEU A 190 25.85 4.38 15.18
CA LEU A 190 24.86 4.87 16.16
C LEU A 190 25.47 5.84 17.19
N MET A 191 26.66 5.52 17.71
CA MET A 191 27.35 6.32 18.73
C MET A 191 28.12 7.52 18.14
N ASP A 192 28.31 7.53 16.82
CA ASP A 192 29.06 8.55 16.06
C ASP A 192 28.14 9.61 15.42
N GLY A 193 26.83 9.56 15.69
CA GLY A 193 25.84 10.48 15.12
C GLY A 193 25.60 10.29 13.63
N LEU A 194 26.00 9.15 13.06
CA LEU A 194 25.79 8.80 11.65
C LEU A 194 24.45 8.06 11.45
N GLY A 195 24.04 7.90 10.19
CA GLY A 195 22.90 7.07 9.85
C GLY A 195 23.05 5.66 10.41
N CYS A 196 22.03 5.17 11.12
CA CYS A 196 22.09 3.91 11.84
C CYS A 196 20.73 3.19 11.85
N PHE A 197 20.79 1.88 12.08
CA PHE A 197 19.62 1.05 12.33
C PHE A 197 19.67 0.48 13.74
N VAL A 198 18.55 0.54 14.45
CA VAL A 198 18.37 -0.12 15.75
C VAL A 198 17.34 -1.23 15.55
N SER A 199 17.62 -2.43 16.03
CA SER A 199 16.68 -3.56 15.96
C SER A 199 16.24 -3.96 17.37
N LEU A 200 14.92 -3.96 17.61
CA LEU A 200 14.33 -4.59 18.79
C LEU A 200 13.68 -5.89 18.37
N SER A 201 13.89 -6.93 19.18
CA SER A 201 13.39 -8.26 18.86
C SER A 201 12.89 -9.02 20.08
N ILE A 202 11.89 -9.85 19.85
CA ILE A 202 11.29 -10.72 20.86
C ILE A 202 10.97 -12.07 20.24
N ARG A 203 11.17 -13.13 21.02
CA ARG A 203 10.86 -14.50 20.59
C ARG A 203 9.36 -14.71 20.55
N ILE A 204 8.84 -15.32 19.49
CA ILE A 204 7.39 -15.51 19.29
C ILE A 204 6.77 -16.30 20.46
N SER A 205 7.49 -17.26 21.06
CA SER A 205 7.01 -18.01 22.22
C SER A 205 6.67 -17.16 23.44
N LYS A 206 7.24 -15.95 23.58
CA LYS A 206 6.97 -15.04 24.71
C LYS A 206 5.73 -14.16 24.51
N LEU A 207 5.11 -14.19 23.33
CA LEU A 207 3.98 -13.32 22.97
C LEU A 207 2.62 -13.87 23.39
N GLY A 208 2.54 -15.09 23.90
CA GLY A 208 1.28 -15.72 24.30
C GLY A 208 0.35 -16.07 23.13
N ILE A 209 0.86 -16.14 21.90
CA ILE A 209 0.12 -16.55 20.71
C ILE A 209 -0.12 -18.06 20.76
N SER A 210 -1.35 -18.52 20.49
CA SER A 210 -1.68 -19.95 20.50
C SER A 210 -1.03 -20.71 19.33
N GLU A 211 -0.85 -22.02 19.47
CA GLU A 211 -0.26 -22.86 18.42
C GLU A 211 -1.07 -22.83 17.11
N GLU A 212 -2.40 -22.81 17.19
CA GLU A 212 -3.24 -22.71 15.99
C GLU A 212 -3.09 -21.37 15.26
N ALA A 213 -2.93 -20.27 16.01
CA ALA A 213 -2.70 -18.96 15.44
C ALA A 213 -1.31 -18.88 14.80
N MET A 214 -0.27 -19.38 15.48
CA MET A 214 1.08 -19.45 14.92
C MET A 214 1.14 -20.23 13.61
N GLN A 215 0.46 -21.38 13.53
CA GLN A 215 0.40 -22.16 12.29
C GLN A 215 -0.42 -21.45 11.21
N ALA A 216 -1.52 -20.78 11.56
CA ALA A 216 -2.30 -20.00 10.59
C ALA A 216 -1.52 -18.77 10.06
N TRP A 217 -0.65 -18.20 10.89
CA TRP A 217 0.19 -17.03 10.58
C TRP A 217 1.55 -17.39 9.99
N GLN A 218 1.89 -18.68 9.94
CA GLN A 218 3.14 -19.21 9.38
C GLN A 218 4.38 -18.64 10.09
N ILE A 219 4.32 -18.65 11.42
CA ILE A 219 5.40 -18.24 12.33
C ILE A 219 5.74 -19.40 13.28
N GLU A 220 7.02 -19.54 13.61
CA GLU A 220 7.49 -20.56 14.53
C GLU A 220 7.76 -19.99 15.93
N PRO A 221 7.54 -20.77 17.02
CA PRO A 221 7.87 -20.32 18.38
C PRO A 221 9.35 -19.97 18.57
N THR A 222 10.23 -20.54 17.74
CA THR A 222 11.69 -20.34 17.75
C THR A 222 12.13 -19.06 17.05
N GLU A 223 11.30 -18.49 16.19
CA GLU A 223 11.61 -17.25 15.46
C GLU A 223 11.49 -16.01 16.34
N TYR A 224 12.10 -14.92 15.88
CA TYR A 224 12.02 -13.59 16.46
C TYR A 224 11.12 -12.69 15.62
N LEU A 225 10.19 -11.99 16.27
CA LEU A 225 9.59 -10.78 15.71
C LEU A 225 10.59 -9.65 15.87
N VAL A 226 10.94 -8.98 14.78
CA VAL A 226 11.97 -7.92 14.74
C VAL A 226 11.37 -6.64 14.19
N ALA A 227 11.49 -5.55 14.96
CA ALA A 227 11.24 -4.19 14.51
C ALA A 227 12.58 -3.48 14.26
N VAL A 228 12.81 -3.04 13.02
CA VAL A 228 14.00 -2.30 12.60
C VAL A 228 13.64 -0.82 12.49
N PHE A 229 14.36 0.00 13.25
CA PHE A 229 14.25 1.45 13.31
C PHE A 229 15.39 2.06 12.50
N GLN A 230 15.08 2.78 11.43
CA GLN A 230 16.05 3.52 10.62
C GLN A 230 16.10 4.97 11.08
N TYR A 231 17.30 5.43 11.38
CA TYR A 231 17.60 6.83 11.66
C TYR A 231 18.52 7.35 10.55
N SER A 232 18.04 8.26 9.71
CA SER A 232 18.81 8.76 8.55
C SER A 232 19.86 9.80 8.94
N SER A 233 19.63 10.54 10.03
CA SER A 233 20.46 11.66 10.53
C SER A 233 20.79 11.51 12.02
N GLY A 234 21.31 10.35 12.41
CA GLY A 234 21.61 10.02 13.81
C GLY A 234 20.35 9.76 14.66
N TYR A 235 20.55 9.18 15.86
CA TYR A 235 19.45 8.84 16.77
C TYR A 235 18.56 10.04 17.08
N LYS A 236 17.23 9.84 17.07
CA LYS A 236 16.22 10.84 17.41
C LYS A 236 15.47 10.42 18.65
N SER A 237 15.30 11.35 19.59
CA SER A 237 14.53 11.14 20.82
C SER A 237 13.03 11.30 20.59
N MET A 238 12.23 10.96 21.60
CA MET A 238 10.78 11.18 21.58
C MET A 238 10.42 12.66 21.40
N ASP A 239 11.15 13.57 22.02
CA ASP A 239 10.88 15.01 21.94
C ASP A 239 11.23 15.59 20.57
N ASP A 240 12.30 15.08 19.93
CA ASP A 240 12.64 15.45 18.55
C ASP A 240 11.48 15.10 17.60
N LEU A 241 10.94 13.88 17.72
CA LEU A 241 9.87 13.41 16.84
C LEU A 241 8.54 14.16 17.04
N ARG A 242 8.31 14.73 18.23
CA ARG A 242 7.14 15.58 18.53
C ARG A 242 7.23 16.94 17.83
N SER A 243 8.42 17.53 17.81
CA SER A 243 8.66 18.83 17.19
C SER A 243 8.60 18.80 15.66
N TYR A 244 8.78 17.63 15.05
CA TYR A 244 8.80 17.48 13.60
C TYR A 244 7.39 17.55 13.00
N ASP A 245 7.31 18.06 11.78
CA ASP A 245 6.13 17.86 10.93
C ASP A 245 6.11 16.42 10.38
N ALA A 246 5.00 16.00 9.79
CA ALA A 246 4.84 14.64 9.27
C ALA A 246 5.85 14.32 8.13
N GLN A 247 6.30 15.31 7.38
CA GLN A 247 7.19 15.11 6.24
C GLN A 247 8.66 14.94 6.69
N GLN A 248 9.08 15.73 7.67
CA GLN A 248 10.37 15.69 8.34
C GLN A 248 10.48 14.42 9.19
N ALA A 249 9.42 14.01 9.87
CA ALA A 249 9.36 12.74 10.58
C ALA A 249 9.62 11.56 9.64
N ARG A 250 8.94 11.49 8.48
CA ARG A 250 9.12 10.42 7.47
C ARG A 250 10.53 10.35 6.88
N ARG A 251 11.22 11.49 6.76
CA ARG A 251 12.61 11.54 6.24
C ARG A 251 13.65 11.19 7.30
N SER A 252 13.40 11.56 8.55
CA SER A 252 14.34 11.38 9.66
C SER A 252 14.26 10.02 10.34
N PHE A 253 13.07 9.41 10.34
CA PHE A 253 12.77 8.19 11.09
C PHE A 253 11.84 7.25 10.32
N GLY A 254 12.15 5.94 10.34
CA GLY A 254 11.32 4.92 9.72
C GLY A 254 11.32 3.60 10.49
N ILE A 255 10.20 2.87 10.48
CA ILE A 255 10.07 1.57 11.14
C ILE A 255 9.69 0.50 10.10
N ARG A 256 10.35 -0.66 10.16
CA ARG A 256 9.99 -1.86 9.39
C ARG A 256 9.91 -3.08 10.30
N VAL A 257 8.83 -3.84 10.16
CA VAL A 257 8.57 -5.06 10.93
C VAL A 257 8.74 -6.28 10.04
N GLY A 258 9.35 -7.33 10.59
CA GLY A 258 9.49 -8.62 9.94
C GLY A 258 9.78 -9.74 10.94
N VAL A 259 9.92 -10.95 10.42
CA VAL A 259 10.27 -12.15 11.19
C VAL A 259 11.66 -12.63 10.77
N CYS A 260 12.47 -13.06 11.74
CA CYS A 260 13.82 -13.57 11.49
C CYS A 260 14.12 -14.76 12.39
N THR A 261 15.02 -15.65 11.93
CA THR A 261 15.55 -16.75 12.75
C THR A 261 16.55 -16.27 13.80
N THR A 262 17.10 -15.07 13.61
CA THR A 262 18.06 -14.42 14.53
C THR A 262 17.48 -13.14 15.10
N TYR A 263 17.99 -12.69 16.25
CA TYR A 263 17.49 -11.49 16.93
C TYR A 263 17.85 -10.18 16.20
N LYS A 264 18.83 -10.22 15.29
CA LYS A 264 19.40 -9.05 14.60
C LYS A 264 19.52 -9.36 13.10
N PRO A 265 18.88 -8.59 12.21
CA PRO A 265 19.03 -8.77 10.77
C PRO A 265 20.41 -8.34 10.29
N THR A 266 20.85 -8.83 9.14
CA THR A 266 22.11 -8.38 8.53
C THR A 266 21.97 -6.97 7.94
N MET A 267 23.09 -6.27 7.75
CA MET A 267 23.09 -4.92 7.15
C MET A 267 22.45 -4.90 5.76
N GLN A 268 22.69 -5.92 4.92
CA GLN A 268 22.08 -6.00 3.58
C GLN A 268 20.57 -6.19 3.65
N GLU A 269 20.09 -7.01 4.59
CA GLU A 269 18.66 -7.22 4.81
C GLU A 269 17.97 -5.96 5.33
N ALA A 270 18.60 -5.28 6.32
CA ALA A 270 18.10 -4.01 6.83
C ALA A 270 18.00 -2.96 5.70
N ILE A 271 19.05 -2.78 4.90
CA ILE A 271 19.01 -1.86 3.75
C ILE A 271 17.90 -2.27 2.76
N SER A 272 17.80 -3.56 2.43
CA SER A 272 16.79 -4.07 1.50
C SER A 272 15.35 -3.87 1.98
N ALA A 273 15.12 -3.84 3.31
CA ALA A 273 13.79 -3.60 3.89
C ALA A 273 13.33 -2.14 3.73
N PHE A 274 14.26 -1.20 3.57
CA PHE A 274 13.98 0.22 3.32
C PHE A 274 14.22 0.66 1.87
N THR A 275 14.82 -0.18 1.02
CA THR A 275 15.10 0.13 -0.39
C THR A 275 14.01 -0.43 -1.31
N ILE A 276 13.31 0.45 -2.04
CA ILE A 276 12.37 0.05 -3.10
C ILE A 276 13.14 0.01 -4.43
N LEU A 277 13.38 -1.18 -4.99
CA LEU A 277 14.13 -1.33 -6.24
C LEU A 277 13.30 -0.86 -7.45
N SER A 278 13.98 -0.23 -8.43
CA SER A 278 13.38 0.11 -9.72
C SER A 278 13.29 -1.12 -10.64
N LYS A 279 12.27 -1.16 -11.51
CA LYS A 279 12.05 -2.24 -12.50
C LYS A 279 13.24 -2.49 -13.43
N ASP A 280 14.06 -1.46 -13.68
CA ASP A 280 15.20 -1.55 -14.60
C ASP A 280 16.46 -2.12 -13.91
N GLU A 281 16.63 -1.86 -12.61
CA GLU A 281 17.73 -2.43 -11.81
C GLU A 281 17.50 -3.91 -11.45
N GLU A 282 16.23 -4.32 -11.26
CA GLU A 282 15.87 -5.74 -11.10
C GLU A 282 16.27 -6.55 -12.34
N LYS A 283 15.99 -6.03 -13.53
CA LYS A 283 16.29 -6.69 -14.80
C LYS A 283 17.80 -6.88 -15.03
N GLN A 284 18.62 -5.90 -14.65
CA GLN A 284 20.08 -5.99 -14.73
C GLN A 284 20.69 -6.98 -13.72
N ARG A 285 20.09 -7.12 -12.53
CA ARG A 285 20.48 -8.15 -11.55
C ARG A 285 20.09 -9.56 -12.00
N GLU A 286 18.93 -9.72 -12.63
CA GLU A 286 18.44 -10.99 -13.18
C GLU A 286 19.37 -11.53 -14.28
N ASP A 287 19.83 -10.67 -15.20
CA ASP A 287 20.79 -11.06 -16.25
C ASP A 287 22.17 -11.46 -15.69
N SER A 288 22.51 -11.01 -14.49
CA SER A 288 23.79 -11.30 -13.82
C SER A 288 23.75 -12.55 -12.92
N GLN A 289 22.56 -13.01 -12.51
CA GLN A 289 22.38 -14.16 -11.59
C GLN A 289 21.88 -15.45 -12.29
N GLY A 290 21.70 -15.44 -13.61
CA GLY A 290 21.20 -16.56 -14.40
C GLY A 290 22.06 -17.84 -14.42
N ASP A 291 23.28 -17.83 -13.87
CA ASP A 291 24.26 -18.92 -14.04
C ASP A 291 24.48 -19.83 -12.82
N SER A 292 23.76 -19.64 -11.70
CA SER A 292 23.88 -20.51 -10.52
C SER A 292 22.58 -21.26 -10.21
N GLN A 293 22.31 -22.31 -11.00
CA GLN A 293 21.29 -23.31 -10.69
C GLN A 293 21.76 -24.22 -9.54
N ASN A 294 21.44 -23.84 -8.30
CA ASN A 294 21.20 -24.75 -7.17
C ASN A 294 20.79 -23.96 -5.93
N VAL A 295 19.49 -23.75 -5.72
CA VAL A 295 18.97 -23.32 -4.42
C VAL A 295 17.80 -24.22 -4.03
N SER A 296 17.98 -24.89 -2.90
CA SER A 296 17.03 -25.75 -2.20
C SER A 296 15.68 -25.06 -1.94
N SER A 297 14.62 -25.85 -1.97
CA SER A 297 13.20 -25.52 -1.76
C SER A 297 12.79 -25.06 -0.35
N GLY A 298 13.67 -24.38 0.39
CA GLY A 298 13.36 -23.84 1.73
C GLY A 298 13.04 -22.34 1.69
N LEU A 299 12.15 -21.89 2.58
CA LEU A 299 11.94 -20.47 2.88
C LEU A 299 13.28 -19.77 3.16
N PRO A 300 13.49 -18.51 2.72
CA PRO A 300 14.72 -17.78 2.99
C PRO A 300 14.92 -17.63 4.51
N LYS A 301 16.09 -18.04 5.02
CA LYS A 301 16.43 -18.02 6.47
C LYS A 301 16.63 -16.62 7.07
N GLY A 302 16.48 -15.58 6.25
CA GLY A 302 16.77 -14.18 6.55
C GLY A 302 15.58 -13.38 7.08
N PHE A 303 15.73 -12.06 7.17
CA PHE A 303 14.63 -11.14 7.50
C PHE A 303 13.52 -11.21 6.43
N ARG A 304 12.35 -11.73 6.81
CA ARG A 304 11.21 -11.94 5.90
C ARG A 304 9.95 -11.19 6.37
N ASN A 305 9.11 -10.81 5.42
CA ASN A 305 7.79 -10.27 5.73
C ASN A 305 6.86 -11.35 6.30
N SER A 306 6.15 -11.03 7.37
CA SER A 306 5.01 -11.79 7.89
C SER A 306 3.73 -11.51 7.08
N PHE A 307 2.66 -12.25 7.38
CA PHE A 307 1.32 -12.11 6.77
C PHE A 307 0.70 -10.70 6.88
N ILE A 308 1.13 -9.88 7.85
CA ILE A 308 0.66 -8.49 8.08
C ILE A 308 1.77 -7.45 8.01
N SER A 309 3.00 -7.81 7.66
CA SER A 309 4.11 -6.84 7.65
C SER A 309 3.84 -5.67 6.71
N ARG A 310 3.21 -5.90 5.55
CA ARG A 310 2.87 -4.83 4.61
C ARG A 310 1.89 -3.80 5.18
N PRO A 311 0.66 -4.17 5.59
CA PRO A 311 -0.28 -3.21 6.16
C PRO A 311 0.30 -2.55 7.43
N LEU A 312 1.03 -3.31 8.27
CA LEU A 312 1.65 -2.75 9.47
C LEU A 312 2.76 -1.74 9.15
N ASN A 313 3.60 -2.00 8.16
CA ASN A 313 4.63 -1.06 7.71
C ASN A 313 3.99 0.21 7.12
N GLU A 314 2.89 0.09 6.37
CA GLU A 314 2.12 1.23 5.86
C GLU A 314 1.52 2.06 7.02
N LEU A 315 0.97 1.42 8.07
CA LEU A 315 0.50 2.09 9.29
C LEU A 315 1.63 2.88 9.98
N LEU A 316 2.79 2.23 10.16
CA LEU A 316 3.94 2.81 10.84
C LEU A 316 4.53 4.00 10.09
N GLU A 317 4.55 3.94 8.76
CA GLU A 317 5.12 4.99 7.92
C GLU A 317 4.17 6.19 7.77
N GLN A 318 2.86 5.93 7.68
CA GLN A 318 1.89 6.99 7.38
C GLN A 318 1.34 7.67 8.63
N ARG A 319 1.03 6.90 9.68
CA ARG A 319 0.18 7.36 10.80
C ARG A 319 0.90 7.41 12.15
N PHE A 320 1.94 6.59 12.37
CA PHE A 320 2.56 6.43 13.69
C PHE A 320 2.99 7.76 14.34
N HIS A 321 3.61 8.65 13.57
CA HIS A 321 4.02 9.98 14.06
C HIS A 321 2.83 10.80 14.60
N MET A 322 1.71 10.83 13.88
CA MET A 322 0.51 11.58 14.30
C MET A 322 -0.18 10.90 15.49
N LEU A 323 -0.30 9.57 15.47
CA LEU A 323 -0.84 8.80 16.58
C LEU A 323 -0.01 8.99 17.86
N LEU A 324 1.31 9.14 17.72
CA LEU A 324 2.21 9.44 18.83
C LEU A 324 1.91 10.83 19.42
N LYS A 325 1.68 11.85 18.59
CA LYS A 325 1.26 13.18 19.07
C LYS A 325 -0.04 13.12 19.86
N TYR A 326 -1.06 12.42 19.36
CA TYR A 326 -2.34 12.25 20.05
C TYR A 326 -2.21 11.46 21.36
N ARG A 327 -1.37 10.40 21.36
CA ARG A 327 -1.08 9.62 22.57
C ARG A 327 -0.46 10.48 23.67
N TYR A 328 0.47 11.37 23.33
CA TYR A 328 1.07 12.33 24.26
C TYR A 328 0.13 13.45 24.69
N GLY A 329 -0.88 13.77 23.86
CA GLY A 329 -2.01 14.64 24.22
C GLY A 329 -2.95 14.02 25.26
N GLY A 330 -2.67 12.81 25.74
CA GLY A 330 -3.41 12.12 26.81
C GLY A 330 -4.43 11.10 26.32
N MET A 331 -4.67 11.00 25.01
CA MET A 331 -5.58 9.98 24.47
C MET A 331 -4.95 8.59 24.57
N PRO A 332 -5.69 7.52 24.91
CA PRO A 332 -5.23 6.14 24.74
C PRO A 332 -4.98 5.81 23.25
N TRP A 333 -4.26 4.72 22.95
CA TRP A 333 -4.01 4.28 21.55
C TRP A 333 -5.29 4.11 20.74
N GLN A 334 -6.30 3.47 21.33
CA GLN A 334 -7.61 3.28 20.71
C GLN A 334 -8.31 4.61 20.38
N GLY A 335 -8.22 5.57 21.29
CA GLY A 335 -8.74 6.93 21.12
C GLY A 335 -8.05 7.68 20.00
N SER A 336 -6.71 7.64 20.02
CA SER A 336 -5.84 8.27 19.02
C SER A 336 -6.14 7.76 17.61
N GLU A 337 -6.30 6.45 17.44
CA GLU A 337 -6.66 5.81 16.16
C GLU A 337 -8.07 6.18 15.70
N SER A 338 -9.03 6.28 16.63
CA SER A 338 -10.41 6.64 16.32
C SER A 338 -10.52 8.11 15.92
N PHE A 339 -9.83 9.00 16.63
CA PHE A 339 -9.77 10.42 16.31
C PHE A 339 -9.11 10.66 14.95
N TYR A 340 -7.97 10.01 14.67
CA TYR A 340 -7.31 10.09 13.37
C TYR A 340 -8.24 9.65 12.22
N ASN A 341 -8.97 8.55 12.38
CA ASN A 341 -9.91 8.07 11.36
C ASN A 341 -11.12 9.00 11.19
N ASP A 342 -11.65 9.55 12.29
CA ASP A 342 -12.77 10.50 12.24
C ASP A 342 -12.36 11.81 11.56
N GLN A 343 -11.14 12.30 11.82
CA GLN A 343 -10.57 13.50 11.20
C GLN A 343 -10.40 13.36 9.69
N ILE A 344 -10.00 12.17 9.20
CA ILE A 344 -9.95 11.87 7.77
C ILE A 344 -11.34 11.87 7.13
N LEU A 345 -12.33 11.29 7.81
CA LEU A 345 -13.69 11.20 7.28
C LEU A 345 -14.45 12.54 7.36
N ASN A 346 -14.14 13.37 8.35
CA ASN A 346 -14.76 14.65 8.60
C ASN A 346 -13.69 15.71 8.83
N ALA A 347 -13.23 16.33 7.75
CA ALA A 347 -12.25 17.43 7.77
C ALA A 347 -12.69 18.68 8.56
N SER A 348 -13.91 18.70 9.11
CA SER A 348 -14.47 19.78 9.94
C SER A 348 -14.32 19.56 11.44
N LEU A 349 -13.72 18.44 11.89
CA LEU A 349 -13.46 18.20 13.31
C LEU A 349 -12.30 19.08 13.80
N THR A 350 -12.57 19.87 14.84
CA THR A 350 -11.61 20.81 15.46
C THR A 350 -10.97 20.21 16.71
N ASP A 351 -9.94 20.85 17.29
CA ASP A 351 -9.35 20.43 18.58
C ASP A 351 -10.37 20.41 19.73
N GLN A 352 -11.50 21.13 19.61
CA GLN A 352 -12.60 21.03 20.58
C GLN A 352 -13.30 19.66 20.52
N ASP A 353 -13.40 19.04 19.34
CA ASP A 353 -13.95 17.69 19.18
C ASP A 353 -13.01 16.60 19.72
N ALA A 354 -11.70 16.89 19.82
CA ALA A 354 -10.70 16.00 20.41
C ALA A 354 -10.99 15.73 21.90
N SER A 355 -11.70 16.64 22.58
CA SER A 355 -12.09 16.51 24.00
C SER A 355 -13.25 15.55 24.25
N HIS A 356 -13.89 15.01 23.20
CA HIS A 356 -15.08 14.18 23.36
C HIS A 356 -14.76 12.87 24.10
N ASP A 357 -15.58 12.53 25.12
CA ASP A 357 -15.39 11.37 26.01
C ASP A 357 -15.10 10.05 25.28
N LYS A 358 -15.70 9.83 24.10
CA LYS A 358 -15.48 8.65 23.24
C LYS A 358 -14.01 8.37 22.91
N TYR A 359 -13.14 9.39 22.88
CA TYR A 359 -11.72 9.24 22.58
C TYR A 359 -10.86 8.96 23.81
N TYR A 360 -11.39 9.12 25.02
CA TYR A 360 -10.68 8.86 26.28
C TYR A 360 -11.16 7.59 26.98
N GLU A 361 -12.03 6.81 26.35
CA GLU A 361 -12.46 5.53 26.90
C GLU A 361 -11.28 4.55 27.00
N ASP A 362 -11.08 4.00 28.19
CA ASP A 362 -10.04 3.00 28.44
C ASP A 362 -10.27 1.74 27.61
N GLU A 363 -9.19 1.26 27.00
CA GLU A 363 -9.22 0.04 26.21
C GLU A 363 -9.44 -1.17 27.14
N ARG A 364 -10.54 -1.90 26.95
CA ARG A 364 -10.75 -3.20 27.60
C ARG A 364 -9.84 -4.24 26.96
N ILE A 365 -8.70 -4.49 27.60
CA ILE A 365 -7.73 -5.52 27.23
C ILE A 365 -8.02 -6.78 28.04
N SER A 366 -7.96 -7.94 27.39
CA SER A 366 -8.11 -9.24 28.05
C SER A 366 -6.93 -9.54 28.97
N ASP A 367 -7.20 -9.98 30.21
CA ASP A 367 -6.20 -10.44 31.19
C ASP A 367 -5.43 -11.70 30.72
N ALA A 368 -5.80 -12.28 29.59
CA ALA A 368 -5.15 -13.45 29.01
C ALA A 368 -3.80 -13.12 28.35
N TRP A 369 -3.56 -11.88 27.96
CA TRP A 369 -2.33 -11.49 27.26
C TRP A 369 -1.16 -11.25 28.22
N PRO A 370 0.08 -11.62 27.85
CA PRO A 370 1.26 -11.30 28.65
C PRO A 370 1.48 -9.79 28.76
N LYS A 371 1.98 -9.33 29.92
CA LYS A 371 2.25 -7.91 30.18
C LYS A 371 3.13 -7.25 29.12
N ILE A 372 4.13 -7.97 28.61
CA ILE A 372 5.02 -7.48 27.53
C ILE A 372 4.29 -7.05 26.25
N VAL A 373 3.06 -7.54 26.02
CA VAL A 373 2.20 -7.19 24.87
C VAL A 373 1.25 -6.04 25.20
N THR A 374 0.84 -5.90 26.47
CA THR A 374 -0.18 -4.96 26.91
C THR A 374 0.37 -3.70 27.58
N ASP A 375 1.64 -3.74 28.00
CA ASP A 375 2.29 -2.63 28.68
C ASP A 375 2.49 -1.44 27.73
N ASP A 376 2.28 -0.24 28.28
CA ASP A 376 2.46 1.03 27.59
C ASP A 376 3.47 1.88 28.36
N HIS A 377 4.65 2.07 27.77
CA HIS A 377 5.76 2.80 28.38
C HIS A 377 5.42 4.26 28.68
N ILE A 378 4.53 4.88 27.88
CA ILE A 378 4.11 6.28 28.08
C ILE A 378 3.31 6.40 29.38
N THR A 379 2.44 5.44 29.67
CA THR A 379 1.64 5.42 30.92
C THR A 379 2.44 4.92 32.11
N SER A 380 3.33 3.95 31.93
CA SER A 380 4.06 3.33 33.05
C SER A 380 5.17 4.22 33.61
N SER A 381 5.70 5.14 32.79
CA SER A 381 6.86 5.97 33.12
C SER A 381 6.48 7.45 33.21
N VAL A 382 5.53 7.78 34.08
CA VAL A 382 5.08 9.16 34.30
C VAL A 382 6.20 9.99 34.93
N GLY A 383 6.65 11.04 34.25
CA GLY A 383 7.70 11.95 34.73
C GLY A 383 9.14 11.53 34.41
N GLN A 384 9.35 10.52 33.56
CA GLN A 384 10.66 10.16 33.01
C GLN A 384 10.65 10.33 31.49
N GLU A 385 11.82 10.57 30.90
CA GLU A 385 11.96 10.66 29.44
C GLU A 385 11.71 9.29 28.79
N HIS A 386 10.83 9.23 27.79
CA HIS A 386 10.40 7.96 27.18
C HIS A 386 11.35 7.47 26.07
N CYS A 387 11.46 6.14 25.94
CA CYS A 387 12.27 5.48 24.92
C CYS A 387 11.47 5.25 23.62
N LEU A 388 11.87 5.93 22.53
CA LEU A 388 11.19 5.86 21.22
C LEU A 388 11.16 4.44 20.63
N PRO A 389 12.29 3.69 20.55
CA PRO A 389 12.27 2.30 20.10
C PRO A 389 11.29 1.41 20.88
N LEU A 390 11.23 1.56 22.21
CA LEU A 390 10.37 0.74 23.05
C LEU A 390 8.88 1.02 22.77
N VAL A 391 8.49 2.29 22.72
CA VAL A 391 7.12 2.70 22.37
C VAL A 391 6.72 2.19 20.99
N GLY A 392 7.62 2.31 20.01
CA GLY A 392 7.41 1.77 18.67
C GLY A 392 7.22 0.25 18.68
N MET A 393 8.02 -0.49 19.44
CA MET A 393 7.88 -1.95 19.57
C MET A 393 6.59 -2.35 20.27
N GLN A 394 6.17 -1.65 21.33
CA GLN A 394 4.89 -1.89 22.00
C GLN A 394 3.70 -1.64 21.07
N PHE A 395 3.75 -0.57 20.27
CA PHE A 395 2.73 -0.29 19.26
C PHE A 395 2.67 -1.37 18.16
N VAL A 396 3.84 -1.90 17.76
CA VAL A 396 3.96 -3.06 16.86
C VAL A 396 3.34 -4.31 17.48
N LEU A 397 3.63 -4.59 18.76
CA LEU A 397 3.07 -5.75 19.47
C LEU A 397 1.55 -5.69 19.58
N ARG A 398 0.99 -4.50 19.85
CA ARG A 398 -0.46 -4.27 19.85
C ARG A 398 -1.08 -4.73 18.54
N HIS A 399 -0.57 -4.27 17.41
CA HIS A 399 -1.15 -4.58 16.09
C HIS A 399 -0.76 -5.94 15.53
N PHE A 400 0.33 -6.54 16.00
CA PHE A 400 0.77 -7.85 15.55
C PHE A 400 0.09 -8.99 16.31
N VAL A 401 0.12 -8.97 17.65
CA VAL A 401 -0.44 -10.04 18.49
C VAL A 401 -1.95 -9.99 18.50
N ARG A 402 -2.54 -8.78 18.57
CA ARG A 402 -4.00 -8.56 18.54
C ARG A 402 -4.50 -8.20 17.14
N CYS A 403 -3.80 -8.62 16.09
CA CYS A 403 -4.12 -8.27 14.70
C CYS A 403 -5.55 -8.62 14.26
N THR A 404 -6.19 -9.60 14.91
CA THR A 404 -7.56 -10.03 14.61
C THR A 404 -8.62 -9.13 15.21
N GLU A 405 -8.25 -8.26 16.14
CA GLU A 405 -9.12 -7.23 16.73
C GLU A 405 -9.19 -5.97 15.86
N PHE A 406 -8.32 -5.82 14.85
CA PHE A 406 -8.24 -4.62 14.03
C PHE A 406 -8.48 -4.91 12.54
N CYS A 407 -9.08 -3.95 11.84
CA CYS A 407 -9.11 -3.96 10.39
C CYS A 407 -7.71 -3.70 9.82
N LEU A 408 -7.24 -4.49 8.85
CA LEU A 408 -5.90 -4.29 8.25
C LEU A 408 -5.76 -3.08 7.30
N ILE A 409 -6.81 -2.28 7.14
CA ILE A 409 -6.83 -1.13 6.24
C ILE A 409 -7.03 0.16 7.02
N CYS A 410 -8.13 0.25 7.78
CA CYS A 410 -8.40 1.43 8.60
C CYS A 410 -7.79 1.34 10.00
N PHE A 411 -7.35 0.15 10.44
CA PHE A 411 -6.83 -0.12 11.79
C PHE A 411 -7.82 0.17 12.93
N SER A 412 -9.07 0.47 12.59
CA SER A 412 -10.16 0.57 13.57
C SER A 412 -10.44 -0.81 14.17
N ARG A 413 -10.71 -0.82 15.48
CA ARG A 413 -11.11 -2.02 16.21
C ARG A 413 -12.41 -2.59 15.63
N MET A 414 -12.40 -3.89 15.38
CA MET A 414 -13.56 -4.66 14.95
C MET A 414 -14.44 -4.98 16.17
N PRO A 415 -15.75 -5.20 15.98
CA PRO A 415 -16.61 -5.65 17.06
C PRO A 415 -16.03 -6.91 17.73
N ASP A 416 -16.05 -6.96 19.06
CA ASP A 416 -15.61 -8.12 19.88
C ASP A 416 -16.39 -9.42 19.54
N ASP A 417 -17.37 -9.30 18.65
CA ASP A 417 -18.20 -10.36 18.14
C ASP A 417 -17.53 -11.28 17.09
N LEU A 418 -16.35 -10.92 16.57
CA LEU A 418 -15.60 -11.76 15.63
C LEU A 418 -14.27 -12.26 16.25
N GLN A 419 -14.31 -13.41 16.93
CA GLN A 419 -13.09 -14.11 17.38
C GLN A 419 -12.49 -14.90 16.21
N ALA A 420 -11.70 -14.20 15.40
CA ALA A 420 -11.01 -14.77 14.26
C ALA A 420 -9.58 -15.21 14.60
N ILE A 421 -9.08 -16.24 13.91
CA ILE A 421 -7.65 -16.58 13.88
C ILE A 421 -6.91 -15.73 12.85
N LYS A 422 -7.51 -15.45 11.68
CA LYS A 422 -6.89 -14.61 10.65
C LYS A 422 -7.50 -13.20 10.68
N PRO A 423 -6.71 -12.14 10.48
CA PRO A 423 -7.21 -10.79 10.44
C PRO A 423 -8.09 -10.55 9.21
N TYR A 424 -9.05 -9.64 9.33
CA TYR A 424 -10.02 -9.34 8.28
C TYR A 424 -10.09 -7.86 7.95
N VAL A 425 -10.75 -7.56 6.85
CA VAL A 425 -11.10 -6.21 6.44
C VAL A 425 -12.52 -5.94 6.93
N CYS A 426 -12.76 -4.76 7.49
CA CYS A 426 -14.07 -4.36 7.99
C CYS A 426 -15.09 -4.20 6.85
N ASP A 427 -16.39 -4.20 7.19
CA ASP A 427 -17.47 -4.06 6.22
C ASP A 427 -17.64 -2.63 5.67
N ASN A 428 -16.73 -1.70 5.99
CA ASN A 428 -16.72 -0.35 5.42
C ASN A 428 -16.49 -0.44 3.89
N PRO A 429 -17.37 0.12 3.04
CA PRO A 429 -17.23 0.07 1.59
C PRO A 429 -15.87 0.54 1.07
N LEU A 430 -15.26 1.56 1.69
CA LEU A 430 -13.94 2.05 1.29
C LEU A 430 -12.85 1.02 1.55
N CYS A 431 -12.86 0.38 2.72
CA CYS A 431 -11.92 -0.68 3.07
C CYS A 431 -12.11 -1.90 2.18
N LEU A 432 -13.36 -2.33 1.93
CA LEU A 432 -13.66 -3.43 1.02
C LEU A 432 -13.17 -3.14 -0.40
N TYR A 433 -13.38 -1.93 -0.91
CA TYR A 433 -12.88 -1.52 -2.22
C TYR A 433 -11.34 -1.47 -2.27
N GLN A 434 -10.70 -0.88 -1.26
CA GLN A 434 -9.24 -0.83 -1.14
C GLN A 434 -8.63 -2.23 -1.09
N TYR A 435 -9.28 -3.18 -0.42
CA TYR A 435 -8.87 -4.57 -0.43
C TYR A 435 -9.05 -5.20 -1.80
N MET A 436 -10.28 -5.21 -2.32
CA MET A 436 -10.63 -6.04 -3.46
C MET A 436 -10.12 -5.46 -4.79
N SER A 437 -10.10 -4.14 -4.94
CA SER A 437 -9.65 -3.46 -6.16
C SER A 437 -8.16 -3.15 -6.11
N LEU A 438 -7.66 -2.60 -4.99
CA LEU A 438 -6.28 -2.11 -4.89
C LEU A 438 -5.31 -3.12 -4.26
N GLY A 439 -5.81 -4.16 -3.58
CA GLY A 439 -4.99 -5.18 -2.95
C GLY A 439 -4.34 -4.74 -1.63
N PHE A 440 -4.94 -3.80 -0.92
CA PHE A 440 -4.52 -3.40 0.44
C PHE A 440 -5.06 -4.38 1.49
N GLY A 441 -4.32 -4.68 2.56
CA GLY A 441 -4.74 -5.64 3.59
C GLY A 441 -4.05 -7.02 3.47
N PRO A 442 -4.74 -8.15 3.74
CA PRO A 442 -4.14 -9.47 3.68
C PRO A 442 -3.51 -9.76 2.31
N SER A 443 -2.24 -10.18 2.29
CA SER A 443 -1.55 -10.51 1.03
C SER A 443 -1.98 -11.87 0.51
N ILE A 444 -2.63 -11.89 -0.66
CA ILE A 444 -2.95 -13.13 -1.38
C ILE A 444 -1.67 -13.86 -1.83
N GLU A 445 -0.59 -13.13 -2.08
CA GLU A 445 0.72 -13.69 -2.43
C GLU A 445 1.28 -14.53 -1.29
N HIS A 446 1.13 -14.07 -0.03
CA HIS A 446 1.52 -14.84 1.13
C HIS A 446 0.72 -16.15 1.26
N GLU A 447 -0.57 -16.12 0.98
CA GLU A 447 -1.44 -17.31 1.00
C GLU A 447 -1.02 -18.33 -0.10
N ILE A 448 -0.64 -17.85 -1.29
CA ILE A 448 -0.16 -18.68 -2.40
C ILE A 448 1.23 -19.28 -2.10
N LEU A 449 2.11 -18.51 -1.45
CA LEU A 449 3.44 -18.96 -1.08
C LEU A 449 3.42 -20.02 0.03
N SER A 450 2.58 -19.82 1.04
CA SER A 450 2.47 -20.67 2.23
C SER A 450 1.61 -21.91 2.00
N GLN A 451 0.42 -21.76 1.40
CA GLN A 451 -0.58 -22.84 1.32
C GLN A 451 -1.15 -23.01 -0.10
N PRO A 452 -0.30 -23.39 -1.09
CA PRO A 452 -0.71 -23.47 -2.49
C PRO A 452 -1.87 -24.47 -2.72
N LYS A 453 -1.91 -25.60 -2.00
CA LYS A 453 -2.99 -26.59 -2.17
C LYS A 453 -4.33 -26.12 -1.59
N VAL A 454 -4.31 -25.25 -0.57
CA VAL A 454 -5.55 -24.64 -0.05
C VAL A 454 -6.10 -23.66 -1.07
N VAL A 455 -5.26 -22.83 -1.69
CA VAL A 455 -5.67 -21.93 -2.78
C VAL A 455 -6.21 -22.73 -3.98
N ASP A 456 -5.53 -23.80 -4.38
CA ASP A 456 -5.99 -24.71 -5.45
C ASP A 456 -7.38 -25.30 -5.16
N LEU A 457 -7.61 -25.68 -3.91
CA LEU A 457 -8.90 -26.20 -3.45
C LEU A 457 -10.02 -25.16 -3.53
N LEU A 458 -9.77 -23.93 -3.04
CA LEU A 458 -10.74 -22.84 -3.06
C LEU A 458 -11.13 -22.44 -4.50
N VAL A 459 -10.14 -22.36 -5.39
CA VAL A 459 -10.36 -22.11 -6.82
C VAL A 459 -11.17 -23.25 -7.44
N SER A 460 -10.83 -24.50 -7.16
CA SER A 460 -11.52 -25.68 -7.69
C SER A 460 -13.00 -25.72 -7.28
N PHE A 461 -13.32 -25.43 -6.01
CA PHE A 461 -14.71 -25.36 -5.55
C PHE A 461 -15.47 -24.19 -6.17
N CYS A 462 -14.85 -23.01 -6.28
CA CYS A 462 -15.46 -21.87 -6.95
C CYS A 462 -15.78 -22.18 -8.42
N TYR A 463 -14.81 -22.76 -9.14
CA TYR A 463 -14.96 -23.14 -10.53
C TYR A 463 -16.09 -24.15 -10.74
N ALA A 464 -16.13 -25.22 -9.94
CA ALA A 464 -17.18 -26.23 -10.01
C ALA A 464 -18.58 -25.63 -9.75
N SER A 465 -18.68 -24.73 -8.78
CA SER A 465 -19.93 -24.05 -8.42
C SER A 465 -20.40 -23.08 -9.51
N ALA A 466 -19.45 -22.35 -10.12
CA ALA A 466 -19.71 -21.43 -11.23
C ALA A 466 -20.18 -22.19 -12.48
N ARG A 467 -19.48 -23.26 -12.87
CA ARG A 467 -19.85 -24.12 -14.02
C ARG A 467 -21.20 -24.82 -13.84
N ALA A 468 -21.57 -25.17 -12.60
CA ALA A 468 -22.87 -25.76 -12.28
C ALA A 468 -23.99 -24.73 -12.09
N SER A 469 -23.70 -23.42 -12.23
CA SER A 469 -24.63 -22.32 -11.94
C SER A 469 -25.24 -22.40 -10.53
N ARG A 470 -24.43 -22.81 -9.55
CA ARG A 470 -24.79 -22.93 -8.12
C ARG A 470 -24.17 -21.84 -7.24
N LEU A 471 -23.36 -20.97 -7.84
CA LEU A 471 -22.79 -19.82 -7.15
C LEU A 471 -23.90 -18.81 -6.82
N ARG A 472 -23.99 -18.39 -5.55
CA ARG A 472 -25.03 -17.47 -5.05
C ARG A 472 -24.50 -16.07 -4.76
N GLU A 473 -23.24 -15.98 -4.35
CA GLU A 473 -22.55 -14.73 -4.08
C GLU A 473 -21.62 -14.40 -5.23
N PHE A 474 -21.53 -13.11 -5.55
CA PHE A 474 -20.74 -12.61 -6.68
C PHE A 474 -19.82 -11.48 -6.23
N PRO A 475 -18.68 -11.29 -6.90
CA PRO A 475 -17.78 -10.15 -6.67
C PRO A 475 -18.38 -8.85 -7.22
N THR A 476 -19.46 -8.36 -6.61
CA THR A 476 -20.12 -7.12 -7.01
C THR A 476 -19.46 -5.89 -6.39
N GLY A 477 -19.41 -4.77 -7.11
CA GLY A 477 -18.81 -3.52 -6.64
C GLY A 477 -17.30 -3.42 -6.89
N LEU A 478 -16.75 -4.34 -7.68
CA LEU A 478 -15.34 -4.38 -8.05
C LEU A 478 -15.05 -3.74 -9.42
N SER A 479 -16.09 -3.36 -10.17
CA SER A 479 -15.97 -2.78 -11.51
C SER A 479 -15.03 -3.58 -12.43
N LEU A 480 -15.12 -4.91 -12.39
CA LEU A 480 -14.26 -5.78 -13.20
C LEU A 480 -14.65 -5.67 -14.67
N ALA A 481 -13.70 -5.23 -15.51
CA ALA A 481 -13.86 -5.25 -16.96
C ALA A 481 -13.67 -6.69 -17.48
N VAL A 482 -14.78 -7.32 -17.87
CA VAL A 482 -14.85 -8.72 -18.33
C VAL A 482 -15.17 -8.77 -19.82
N PRO A 483 -14.87 -9.88 -20.52
CA PRO A 483 -15.27 -10.00 -21.90
C PRO A 483 -16.80 -10.17 -21.99
N PRO A 484 -17.46 -9.64 -23.02
CA PRO A 484 -18.90 -9.78 -23.21
C PRO A 484 -19.34 -11.25 -23.18
N PRO A 485 -20.49 -11.62 -22.56
CA PRO A 485 -20.93 -13.01 -22.47
C PRO A 485 -21.00 -13.73 -23.83
N VAL A 486 -21.41 -13.02 -24.87
CA VAL A 486 -21.46 -13.49 -26.26
C VAL A 486 -20.10 -13.98 -26.80
N SER A 487 -18.98 -13.50 -26.25
CA SER A 487 -17.65 -13.97 -26.63
C SER A 487 -17.37 -15.40 -26.19
N ASN A 488 -18.14 -15.92 -25.22
CA ASN A 488 -17.92 -17.19 -24.53
C ASN A 488 -19.10 -18.17 -24.69
N ASP A 489 -20.18 -17.77 -25.36
CA ASP A 489 -21.45 -18.52 -25.46
C ASP A 489 -21.33 -19.95 -26.00
N THR A 490 -20.34 -20.24 -26.86
CA THR A 490 -20.14 -21.59 -27.41
C THR A 490 -19.38 -22.54 -26.47
N ASP A 491 -18.66 -22.00 -25.49
CA ASP A 491 -17.61 -22.71 -24.75
C ASP A 491 -18.05 -23.08 -23.32
N TYR A 492 -19.03 -22.34 -22.80
CA TYR A 492 -19.54 -22.43 -21.43
C TYR A 492 -21.06 -22.64 -21.39
N VAL A 493 -21.60 -23.39 -22.36
CA VAL A 493 -23.01 -23.80 -22.37
C VAL A 493 -23.35 -24.52 -21.06
N GLN A 494 -24.43 -24.08 -20.41
CA GLN A 494 -24.86 -24.61 -19.11
C GLN A 494 -25.04 -26.13 -19.17
N VAL A 495 -24.34 -26.86 -18.31
CA VAL A 495 -24.60 -28.29 -18.10
C VAL A 495 -25.92 -28.41 -17.36
N GLN A 496 -27.01 -28.73 -18.08
CA GLN A 496 -28.23 -29.23 -17.44
C GLN A 496 -27.88 -30.59 -16.82
N LEU A 497 -27.53 -30.59 -15.53
CA LEU A 497 -27.40 -31.81 -14.75
C LEU A 497 -28.71 -32.61 -14.89
N PRO A 498 -28.67 -33.93 -15.18
CA PRO A 498 -29.87 -34.74 -15.26
C PRO A 498 -30.61 -34.63 -13.93
N ARG A 499 -31.80 -34.02 -13.95
CA ARG A 499 -32.76 -34.13 -12.84
C ARG A 499 -33.17 -35.60 -12.77
N THR A 500 -32.50 -36.39 -11.94
CA THR A 500 -32.98 -37.71 -11.59
C THR A 500 -34.25 -37.55 -10.76
N TRP A 501 -35.37 -37.83 -11.43
CA TRP A 501 -36.76 -37.89 -10.98
C TRP A 501 -37.57 -36.58 -11.10
N ALA A 502 -38.56 -36.68 -11.96
CA ALA A 502 -39.50 -35.64 -12.35
C ALA A 502 -40.34 -35.14 -11.17
N SER A 503 -40.52 -33.82 -11.08
CA SER A 503 -41.69 -33.20 -10.47
C SER A 503 -42.44 -32.44 -11.56
N PRO A 504 -43.78 -32.38 -11.50
CA PRO A 504 -44.62 -31.93 -12.59
C PRO A 504 -44.35 -30.45 -12.90
N ALA A 505 -44.51 -30.11 -14.18
CA ALA A 505 -44.34 -28.77 -14.70
C ALA A 505 -45.25 -27.78 -13.97
N ASP A 506 -44.66 -26.91 -13.14
CA ASP A 506 -45.29 -25.63 -12.84
C ASP A 506 -45.28 -24.80 -14.11
N THR A 507 -46.47 -24.46 -14.59
CA THR A 507 -46.72 -23.52 -15.68
C THR A 507 -46.09 -22.16 -15.35
N ALA A 508 -44.85 -21.96 -15.78
CA ALA A 508 -44.24 -20.65 -15.82
C ALA A 508 -45.01 -19.79 -16.82
N GLN A 509 -45.65 -18.72 -16.31
CA GLN A 509 -46.22 -17.69 -17.16
C GLN A 509 -45.10 -17.08 -18.02
N PRO A 510 -45.36 -16.78 -19.31
CA PRO A 510 -44.39 -16.09 -20.15
C PRO A 510 -44.12 -14.71 -19.57
N VAL A 511 -42.90 -14.53 -19.04
CA VAL A 511 -42.38 -13.22 -18.64
C VAL A 511 -42.29 -12.35 -19.91
N PRO A 512 -42.82 -11.10 -19.90
CA PRO A 512 -42.73 -10.22 -21.05
C PRO A 512 -41.25 -9.95 -21.39
N PRO A 513 -40.89 -9.83 -22.68
CA PRO A 513 -39.51 -9.58 -23.07
C PRO A 513 -39.08 -8.21 -22.53
N GLN A 514 -38.20 -8.22 -21.53
CA GLN A 514 -37.48 -7.01 -21.14
C GLN A 514 -36.57 -6.62 -22.30
N ALA A 515 -36.56 -5.32 -22.62
CA ALA A 515 -35.79 -4.76 -23.73
C ALA A 515 -34.29 -5.03 -23.52
N SER A 516 -33.76 -6.05 -24.19
CA SER A 516 -32.33 -6.29 -24.27
C SER A 516 -31.70 -5.27 -25.19
N THR A 517 -30.70 -4.55 -24.70
CA THR A 517 -29.71 -3.87 -25.52
C THR A 517 -29.18 -4.85 -26.56
N PRO A 518 -29.00 -4.45 -27.84
CA PRO A 518 -28.47 -5.34 -28.86
C PRO A 518 -27.08 -5.85 -28.44
N PRO A 519 -26.77 -7.14 -28.59
CA PRO A 519 -25.49 -7.70 -28.18
C PRO A 519 -24.34 -6.99 -28.90
N PRO A 520 -23.20 -6.73 -28.21
CA PRO A 520 -22.06 -6.08 -28.83
C PRO A 520 -21.57 -6.91 -30.02
N ALA A 521 -21.49 -6.28 -31.20
CA ALA A 521 -21.11 -6.96 -32.44
C ALA A 521 -19.63 -7.35 -32.44
N ALA A 522 -19.33 -8.56 -32.91
CA ALA A 522 -17.97 -9.03 -33.12
C ALA A 522 -17.26 -8.15 -34.16
N LEU A 523 -16.04 -7.71 -33.88
CA LEU A 523 -15.25 -6.90 -34.81
C LEU A 523 -14.38 -7.82 -35.68
N SER A 524 -14.46 -7.70 -37.01
CA SER A 524 -13.69 -8.51 -37.96
C SER A 524 -12.26 -8.01 -38.13
N MET A 525 -11.30 -8.93 -38.23
CA MET A 525 -9.88 -8.66 -38.47
C MET A 525 -9.17 -9.88 -39.06
N ARG A 526 -7.91 -9.74 -39.46
CA ARG A 526 -7.05 -10.86 -39.87
C ARG A 526 -5.93 -11.07 -38.86
N PHE A 527 -5.77 -12.29 -38.36
CA PHE A 527 -4.79 -12.64 -37.33
C PHE A 527 -3.67 -13.52 -37.89
N LYS A 528 -2.42 -13.20 -37.54
CA LYS A 528 -1.24 -14.02 -37.84
C LYS A 528 -0.61 -14.55 -36.56
N ALA A 529 -0.75 -15.85 -36.34
CA ALA A 529 -0.32 -16.51 -35.09
C ALA A 529 1.21 -16.50 -34.88
N ALA A 530 2.02 -16.62 -35.94
CA ALA A 530 3.48 -16.67 -35.80
C ALA A 530 4.13 -15.32 -35.44
N SER A 531 3.57 -14.19 -35.89
CA SER A 531 4.07 -12.84 -35.55
C SER A 531 3.27 -12.15 -34.43
N LEU A 532 2.16 -12.75 -33.99
CA LEU A 532 1.23 -12.18 -33.00
C LEU A 532 0.73 -10.80 -33.43
N GLU A 533 0.30 -10.70 -34.69
CA GLU A 533 -0.16 -9.47 -35.32
C GLU A 533 -1.62 -9.62 -35.78
N MET A 534 -2.42 -8.60 -35.48
CA MET A 534 -3.77 -8.37 -36.00
C MET A 534 -3.72 -7.33 -37.12
N LEU A 535 -4.46 -7.55 -38.20
CA LEU A 535 -4.52 -6.67 -39.35
C LEU A 535 -5.97 -6.32 -39.64
N PHE A 536 -6.29 -5.03 -39.66
CA PHE A 536 -7.62 -4.52 -39.98
C PHE A 536 -7.74 -4.19 -41.47
N ASP A 537 -8.86 -4.55 -42.09
CA ASP A 537 -9.05 -4.37 -43.54
C ASP A 537 -9.30 -2.92 -43.94
N ASP A 538 -9.86 -2.10 -43.04
CA ASP A 538 -10.17 -0.69 -43.30
C ASP A 538 -9.22 0.25 -42.55
N ALA A 539 -8.10 0.62 -43.18
CA ALA A 539 -7.12 1.55 -42.62
C ALA A 539 -7.64 2.98 -42.38
N ARG A 540 -8.88 3.30 -42.79
CA ARG A 540 -9.51 4.62 -42.59
C ARG A 540 -10.32 4.72 -41.30
N GLN A 541 -10.57 3.62 -40.60
CA GLN A 541 -11.28 3.62 -39.31
C GLN A 541 -10.31 3.91 -38.16
N THR A 542 -10.82 4.47 -37.06
CA THR A 542 -10.05 4.64 -35.83
C THR A 542 -9.72 3.28 -35.24
N CYS A 543 -8.50 3.11 -34.70
CA CYS A 543 -8.10 1.85 -34.09
C CYS A 543 -9.11 1.46 -32.99
N PRO A 544 -9.74 0.28 -33.09
CA PRO A 544 -10.78 -0.13 -32.14
C PRO A 544 -10.24 -0.58 -30.77
N VAL A 545 -8.90 -0.67 -30.62
CA VAL A 545 -8.23 -1.18 -29.42
C VAL A 545 -7.10 -0.25 -28.97
N SER A 546 -6.85 -0.17 -27.66
CA SER A 546 -5.76 0.63 -27.08
C SER A 546 -4.67 -0.24 -26.45
N ASN A 547 -3.46 0.32 -26.28
CA ASN A 547 -2.35 -0.36 -25.61
C ASN A 547 -2.70 -0.78 -24.18
N GLY A 548 -2.30 -2.00 -23.81
CA GLY A 548 -2.58 -2.60 -22.51
C GLY A 548 -3.97 -3.23 -22.35
N GLN A 549 -4.87 -3.05 -23.32
CA GLN A 549 -6.23 -3.58 -23.29
C GLN A 549 -6.24 -5.10 -23.55
N TRP A 550 -7.13 -5.82 -22.87
CA TRP A 550 -7.34 -7.25 -23.10
C TRP A 550 -8.44 -7.48 -24.14
N ILE A 551 -8.24 -8.49 -24.99
CA ILE A 551 -9.15 -8.88 -26.07
C ILE A 551 -9.29 -10.40 -26.17
N VAL A 552 -10.42 -10.84 -26.69
CA VAL A 552 -10.70 -12.25 -27.01
C VAL A 552 -10.77 -12.39 -28.52
N ILE A 553 -9.91 -13.23 -29.10
CA ILE A 553 -9.83 -13.49 -30.54
C ILE A 553 -10.37 -14.89 -30.84
N ARG A 554 -11.19 -15.01 -31.90
CA ARG A 554 -11.66 -16.27 -32.48
C ARG A 554 -11.31 -16.29 -33.96
N THR A 555 -10.65 -17.35 -34.41
CA THR A 555 -10.28 -17.51 -35.81
C THR A 555 -11.34 -18.32 -36.55
N ASP A 556 -11.62 -17.99 -37.82
CA ASP A 556 -12.74 -18.58 -38.58
C ASP A 556 -12.52 -20.06 -38.91
N ASP A 557 -11.27 -20.51 -38.92
CA ASP A 557 -10.85 -21.91 -39.15
C ASP A 557 -11.06 -22.81 -37.94
N ASN A 558 -11.09 -22.25 -36.73
CA ASN A 558 -11.35 -22.98 -35.50
C ASN A 558 -12.13 -22.13 -34.49
N PRO A 559 -13.45 -21.90 -34.73
CA PRO A 559 -14.25 -20.99 -33.93
C PRO A 559 -14.43 -21.44 -32.48
N SER A 560 -14.12 -22.70 -32.13
CA SER A 560 -14.19 -23.22 -30.75
C SER A 560 -12.94 -22.91 -29.92
N LYS A 561 -11.87 -22.37 -30.53
CA LYS A 561 -10.65 -22.01 -29.82
C LYS A 561 -10.63 -20.51 -29.54
N THR A 562 -10.86 -20.13 -28.29
CA THR A 562 -10.74 -18.76 -27.81
C THR A 562 -9.28 -18.43 -27.46
N LEU A 563 -8.80 -17.29 -27.96
CA LEU A 563 -7.45 -16.78 -27.70
C LEU A 563 -7.54 -15.47 -26.93
N HIS A 564 -7.09 -15.45 -25.69
CA HIS A 564 -7.10 -14.25 -24.87
C HIS A 564 -5.73 -13.57 -24.96
N CYS A 565 -5.69 -12.34 -25.45
CA CYS A 565 -4.45 -11.61 -25.70
C CYS A 565 -4.52 -10.21 -25.10
N ARG A 566 -3.35 -9.69 -24.72
CA ARG A 566 -3.16 -8.29 -24.35
C ARG A 566 -2.60 -7.53 -25.55
N VAL A 567 -3.15 -6.35 -25.82
CA VAL A 567 -2.64 -5.46 -26.86
C VAL A 567 -1.33 -4.84 -26.37
N ILE A 568 -0.23 -5.14 -27.06
CA ILE A 568 1.11 -4.64 -26.72
C ILE A 568 1.33 -3.30 -27.40
N ASP A 569 1.03 -3.23 -28.69
CA ASP A 569 1.33 -2.06 -29.51
C ASP A 569 0.28 -1.89 -30.62
N ALA A 570 -0.48 -0.81 -30.54
CA ALA A 570 -1.49 -0.38 -31.50
C ALA A 570 -1.03 0.83 -32.35
N SER A 571 0.21 1.33 -32.15
CA SER A 571 0.73 2.51 -32.86
C SER A 571 0.88 2.30 -34.38
N LEU A 572 1.04 1.04 -34.82
CA LEU A 572 1.26 0.65 -36.21
C LEU A 572 -0.03 0.32 -37.00
N TYR A 573 -1.19 0.83 -36.56
CA TYR A 573 -2.49 0.62 -37.22
C TYR A 573 -2.42 0.86 -38.74
N PRO A 574 -2.95 -0.04 -39.60
CA PRO A 574 -3.92 -1.12 -39.32
C PRO A 574 -3.32 -2.43 -38.79
N ALA A 575 -2.00 -2.50 -38.53
CA ALA A 575 -1.38 -3.65 -37.88
C ALA A 575 -1.24 -3.41 -36.35
N VAL A 576 -1.76 -4.32 -35.53
CA VAL A 576 -1.71 -4.25 -34.07
C VAL A 576 -0.98 -5.48 -33.54
N LYS A 577 0.01 -5.27 -32.66
CA LYS A 577 0.76 -6.35 -32.03
C LYS A 577 0.13 -6.77 -30.71
N VAL A 578 0.01 -8.07 -30.50
CA VAL A 578 -0.59 -8.66 -29.30
C VAL A 578 0.39 -9.57 -28.57
N SER A 579 0.10 -9.86 -27.30
CA SER A 579 0.88 -10.79 -26.47
C SER A 579 0.69 -12.23 -26.90
N SER A 580 1.51 -13.13 -26.34
CA SER A 580 1.29 -14.56 -26.46
C SER A 580 -0.12 -14.91 -25.99
N PRO A 581 -0.92 -15.66 -26.78
CA PRO A 581 -2.30 -15.96 -26.45
C PRO A 581 -2.39 -16.91 -25.26
N ILE A 582 -3.28 -16.59 -24.33
CA ILE A 582 -3.72 -17.50 -23.29
C ILE A 582 -4.90 -18.28 -23.85
N ILE A 583 -4.79 -19.60 -23.84
CA ILE A 583 -5.81 -20.51 -24.38
C ILE A 583 -6.50 -21.18 -23.18
N PRO A 584 -7.81 -20.96 -22.96
CA PRO A 584 -8.57 -21.65 -21.93
C PRO A 584 -8.54 -23.16 -22.19
N VAL A 585 -8.21 -23.95 -21.17
CA VAL A 585 -8.27 -25.41 -21.26
C VAL A 585 -9.65 -25.87 -20.83
N ILE A 586 -10.59 -25.85 -21.78
CA ILE A 586 -11.96 -26.28 -21.56
C ILE A 586 -11.97 -27.82 -21.47
N GLY A 587 -12.26 -28.36 -20.28
CA GLY A 587 -12.42 -29.80 -20.08
C GLY A 587 -13.59 -30.31 -20.92
N GLY A 588 -13.32 -31.29 -21.79
CA GLY A 588 -14.33 -31.89 -22.67
C GLY A 588 -15.59 -32.31 -21.91
N GLY A 589 -16.76 -32.00 -22.50
CA GLY A 589 -18.06 -32.31 -21.93
C GLY A 589 -18.21 -33.77 -21.50
N VAL A 590 -18.90 -33.97 -20.39
CA VAL A 590 -19.27 -35.30 -19.89
C VAL A 590 -20.02 -36.05 -21.01
N PRO A 591 -19.69 -37.32 -21.31
CA PRO A 591 -20.46 -38.13 -22.26
C PRO A 591 -21.89 -38.25 -21.75
N ASN A 592 -22.86 -37.90 -22.60
CA ASN A 592 -24.26 -37.72 -22.24
C ASN A 592 -25.05 -39.01 -21.95
N ASP A 593 -24.40 -40.13 -21.58
CA ASP A 593 -25.10 -41.40 -21.33
C ASP A 593 -24.36 -42.33 -20.33
N PRO A 594 -24.89 -42.54 -19.09
CA PRO A 594 -24.32 -43.44 -18.10
C PRO A 594 -24.45 -44.94 -18.44
N TYR A 595 -25.22 -45.29 -19.49
CA TYR A 595 -25.54 -46.68 -19.86
C TYR A 595 -25.03 -47.10 -21.25
N ALA A 596 -24.24 -46.26 -21.93
CA ALA A 596 -23.65 -46.63 -23.21
C ALA A 596 -22.57 -47.72 -23.03
N ILE A 597 -22.91 -48.94 -23.43
CA ILE A 597 -21.99 -50.08 -23.52
C ILE A 597 -20.77 -49.64 -24.37
N PRO A 598 -19.53 -49.86 -23.91
CA PRO A 598 -18.35 -49.52 -24.70
C PRO A 598 -18.39 -50.35 -25.98
N ARG A 599 -18.62 -49.71 -27.13
CA ARG A 599 -18.43 -50.39 -28.41
C ARG A 599 -16.94 -50.72 -28.52
N PRO A 600 -16.57 -51.97 -28.83
CA PRO A 600 -15.18 -52.33 -29.05
C PRO A 600 -14.65 -51.45 -30.18
N ALA A 601 -13.54 -50.76 -29.90
CA ALA A 601 -12.85 -49.92 -30.86
C ALA A 601 -12.48 -50.76 -32.08
N SER A 602 -13.30 -50.69 -33.14
CA SER A 602 -12.93 -51.20 -34.44
C SER A 602 -11.71 -50.41 -34.88
N SER A 603 -10.59 -51.12 -34.98
CA SER A 603 -9.28 -50.66 -35.42
C SER A 603 -9.27 -50.30 -36.91
N GLN A 604 -10.13 -49.39 -37.33
CA GLN A 604 -9.89 -48.60 -38.52
C GLN A 604 -9.14 -47.35 -38.08
N GLN A 605 -7.81 -47.46 -38.09
CA GLN A 605 -6.93 -46.31 -38.23
C GLN A 605 -7.34 -45.55 -39.51
N GLN A 606 -8.31 -44.65 -39.39
CA GLN A 606 -8.34 -43.51 -40.28
C GLN A 606 -7.06 -42.74 -39.98
N LYS A 607 -6.09 -42.86 -40.89
CA LYS A 607 -4.98 -41.91 -41.00
C LYS A 607 -5.62 -40.52 -41.09
N VAL A 608 -5.69 -39.84 -39.96
CA VAL A 608 -5.80 -38.38 -39.94
C VAL A 608 -4.51 -37.93 -40.62
N SER A 609 -4.65 -37.46 -41.85
CA SER A 609 -3.57 -36.81 -42.58
C SER A 609 -2.95 -35.76 -41.65
N ALA A 610 -1.66 -35.89 -41.38
CA ALA A 610 -0.90 -34.86 -40.69
C ALA A 610 -1.19 -33.51 -41.39
N PRO A 611 -1.47 -32.43 -40.64
CA PRO A 611 -1.57 -31.11 -41.25
C PRO A 611 -0.26 -30.82 -41.99
N PRO A 612 -0.31 -30.25 -43.20
CA PRO A 612 0.90 -29.96 -43.96
C PRO A 612 1.82 -29.05 -43.12
N PRO A 613 3.13 -29.34 -43.05
CA PRO A 613 4.08 -28.49 -42.34
C PRO A 613 4.28 -27.21 -43.16
N GLY A 614 3.54 -26.15 -42.82
CA GLY A 614 3.66 -24.86 -43.48
C GLY A 614 2.61 -23.78 -43.20
N SER A 615 1.57 -24.00 -42.37
CA SER A 615 0.39 -23.11 -42.34
C SER A 615 0.34 -22.00 -41.27
N ASP A 616 1.32 -21.85 -40.38
CA ASP A 616 1.27 -20.83 -39.30
C ASP A 616 1.79 -19.43 -39.69
N THR A 617 2.23 -19.24 -40.94
CA THR A 617 2.87 -18.00 -41.42
C THR A 617 1.95 -17.03 -42.15
N GLU A 618 0.70 -17.42 -42.45
CA GLU A 618 -0.28 -16.61 -43.19
C GLU A 618 -1.31 -15.92 -42.28
N PHE A 619 -1.82 -14.75 -42.72
CA PHE A 619 -2.91 -14.02 -42.06
C PHE A 619 -4.25 -14.73 -42.30
N ARG A 620 -4.96 -15.08 -41.22
CA ARG A 620 -6.27 -15.76 -41.27
C ARG A 620 -7.40 -14.82 -40.85
N SER A 621 -8.57 -14.94 -41.45
CA SER A 621 -9.75 -14.20 -41.01
C SER A 621 -10.15 -14.60 -39.58
N ALA A 622 -10.45 -13.61 -38.76
CA ALA A 622 -10.76 -13.73 -37.35
C ALA A 622 -11.74 -12.64 -36.91
N SER A 623 -12.36 -12.86 -35.76
CA SER A 623 -13.17 -11.86 -35.07
C SER A 623 -12.66 -11.67 -33.64
N PHE A 624 -12.90 -10.51 -33.04
CA PHE A 624 -12.52 -10.27 -31.66
C PHE A 624 -13.55 -9.45 -30.87
N TYR A 625 -13.45 -9.58 -29.55
CA TYR A 625 -14.19 -8.83 -28.54
C TYR A 625 -13.23 -8.16 -27.56
N ILE A 626 -13.66 -7.07 -26.94
CA ILE A 626 -12.86 -6.26 -26.02
C ILE A 626 -13.34 -6.52 -24.58
N TYR A 627 -12.42 -6.52 -23.61
CA TYR A 627 -12.77 -6.53 -22.19
C TYR A 627 -13.26 -5.14 -21.75
N ASN A 628 -14.51 -4.81 -22.05
CA ASN A 628 -15.13 -3.52 -21.72
C ASN A 628 -16.48 -3.66 -21.01
N GLN A 629 -16.98 -4.88 -20.83
CA GLN A 629 -18.23 -5.11 -20.11
C GLN A 629 -17.97 -5.05 -18.61
N ASN A 630 -18.68 -4.20 -17.88
CA ASN A 630 -18.62 -4.23 -16.42
C ASN A 630 -19.33 -5.50 -15.91
N PHE A 631 -18.66 -6.24 -15.03
CA PHE A 631 -19.21 -7.44 -14.40
C PHE A 631 -20.49 -7.17 -13.60
N ASP A 632 -20.63 -5.98 -13.02
CA ASP A 632 -21.78 -5.62 -12.20
C ASP A 632 -23.09 -5.58 -13.01
N ASP A 633 -22.99 -5.16 -14.28
CA ASP A 633 -24.11 -5.01 -15.22
C ASP A 633 -24.60 -6.34 -15.82
N LEU A 634 -23.87 -7.44 -15.61
CA LEU A 634 -24.25 -8.77 -16.10
C LEU A 634 -25.50 -9.30 -15.38
N SER A 635 -26.30 -10.12 -16.06
CA SER A 635 -27.41 -10.82 -15.41
C SER A 635 -26.92 -11.93 -14.47
N THR A 636 -27.75 -12.33 -13.51
CA THR A 636 -27.43 -13.41 -12.55
C THR A 636 -27.09 -14.76 -13.22
N LEU A 637 -27.52 -14.98 -14.47
CA LEU A 637 -27.20 -16.18 -15.25
C LEU A 637 -25.84 -16.09 -15.96
N GLU A 638 -25.44 -14.88 -16.38
CA GLU A 638 -24.18 -14.63 -17.08
C GLU A 638 -22.99 -14.52 -16.11
N LYS A 639 -23.21 -14.02 -14.88
CA LYS A 639 -22.15 -13.87 -13.86
C LYS A 639 -21.39 -15.19 -13.57
N PRO A 640 -22.04 -16.35 -13.32
CA PRO A 640 -21.34 -17.62 -13.14
C PRO A 640 -20.51 -18.04 -14.37
N GLN A 641 -21.00 -17.77 -15.58
CA GLN A 641 -20.30 -18.12 -16.82
C GLN A 641 -19.04 -17.27 -16.99
N ALA A 642 -19.14 -15.96 -16.74
CA ALA A 642 -18.00 -15.06 -16.76
C ALA A 642 -16.93 -15.48 -15.73
N ILE A 643 -17.33 -15.84 -14.51
CA ILE A 643 -16.40 -16.35 -13.48
C ILE A 643 -15.71 -17.64 -13.94
N ALA A 644 -16.45 -18.62 -14.46
CA ALA A 644 -15.86 -19.87 -14.95
C ALA A 644 -14.85 -19.62 -16.08
N ALA A 645 -15.17 -18.72 -17.01
CA ALA A 645 -14.28 -18.35 -18.10
C ALA A 645 -12.99 -17.67 -17.62
N LEU A 646 -13.09 -16.78 -16.64
CA LEU A 646 -11.92 -16.12 -16.04
C LEU A 646 -11.04 -17.11 -15.26
N LEU A 647 -11.64 -18.07 -14.55
CA LEU A 647 -10.90 -19.10 -13.82
C LEU A 647 -10.17 -20.09 -14.74
N ASP A 648 -10.69 -20.35 -15.95
CA ASP A 648 -9.99 -21.17 -16.96
C ASP A 648 -8.75 -20.45 -17.57
N LEU A 649 -8.62 -19.13 -17.38
CA LEU A 649 -7.41 -18.36 -17.75
C LEU A 649 -6.31 -18.40 -16.68
N LEU A 650 -6.67 -18.76 -15.45
CA LEU A 650 -5.76 -18.74 -14.31
C LEU A 650 -4.66 -19.81 -14.49
N PRO A 651 -3.37 -19.47 -14.36
CA PRO A 651 -2.30 -20.46 -14.34
C PRO A 651 -2.40 -21.39 -13.12
N PRO A 652 -1.78 -22.57 -13.16
CA PRO A 652 -1.66 -23.43 -12.00
C PRO A 652 -1.06 -22.69 -10.80
N VAL A 653 -1.54 -22.99 -9.59
CA VAL A 653 -1.10 -22.28 -8.36
C VAL A 653 0.41 -22.41 -8.14
N GLN A 654 1.01 -23.55 -8.48
CA GLN A 654 2.47 -23.74 -8.40
C GLN A 654 3.25 -22.83 -9.34
N GLU A 655 2.69 -22.46 -10.49
CA GLU A 655 3.32 -21.52 -11.41
C GLU A 655 3.32 -20.11 -10.81
N MET A 656 2.20 -19.70 -10.20
CA MET A 656 2.11 -18.43 -9.45
C MET A 656 3.11 -18.41 -8.28
N ARG A 657 3.21 -19.52 -7.52
CA ARG A 657 4.19 -19.68 -6.45
C ARG A 657 5.62 -19.52 -6.96
N LYS A 658 5.97 -20.18 -8.07
CA LYS A 658 7.30 -20.08 -8.69
C LYS A 658 7.61 -18.67 -9.18
N TYR A 659 6.63 -17.95 -9.74
CA TYR A 659 6.78 -16.55 -10.13
C TYR A 659 7.11 -15.67 -8.92
N LEU A 660 6.33 -15.80 -7.84
CA LEU A 660 6.53 -15.05 -6.59
C LEU A 660 7.86 -15.39 -5.90
N LEU A 661 8.30 -16.65 -5.92
CA LEU A 661 9.60 -17.04 -5.37
C LEU A 661 10.78 -16.49 -6.20
N ARG A 662 10.64 -16.40 -7.53
CA ARG A 662 11.67 -15.83 -8.41
C ARG A 662 11.76 -14.31 -8.29
N LYS A 663 10.61 -13.65 -8.12
CA LYS A 663 10.50 -12.20 -7.97
C LYS A 663 9.96 -11.84 -6.60
N SER A 664 10.77 -12.07 -5.56
CA SER A 664 10.36 -11.94 -4.16
C SER A 664 9.81 -10.56 -3.75
N GLN A 665 10.14 -9.49 -4.49
CA GLN A 665 9.59 -8.15 -4.28
C GLN A 665 8.42 -7.78 -5.22
N SER A 666 8.10 -8.60 -6.22
CA SER A 666 7.02 -8.34 -7.18
C SER A 666 5.69 -8.97 -6.76
N THR A 667 4.59 -8.23 -6.94
CA THR A 667 3.22 -8.73 -6.72
C THR A 667 2.66 -9.39 -7.98
N LEU A 668 1.59 -10.19 -7.85
CA LEU A 668 0.94 -10.80 -9.02
C LEU A 668 0.36 -9.76 -9.99
N ASN A 669 0.03 -8.55 -9.51
CA ASN A 669 -0.44 -7.45 -10.35
C ASN A 669 0.62 -6.97 -11.35
N THR A 670 1.91 -7.25 -11.10
CA THR A 670 2.99 -6.93 -12.05
C THR A 670 3.06 -7.91 -13.22
N TRP A 671 2.40 -9.08 -13.14
CA TRP A 671 2.41 -10.13 -14.16
C TRP A 671 1.37 -9.88 -15.27
N VAL A 672 1.35 -8.65 -15.76
CA VAL A 672 0.33 -8.08 -16.67
C VAL A 672 0.22 -8.78 -18.02
N ASP A 673 1.23 -9.53 -18.45
CA ASP A 673 1.20 -10.26 -19.73
C ASP A 673 0.61 -11.67 -19.62
N ARG A 674 0.45 -12.20 -18.40
CA ARG A 674 -0.10 -13.54 -18.14
C ARG A 674 -1.42 -13.52 -17.38
N LEU A 675 -1.64 -12.51 -16.54
CA LEU A 675 -2.82 -12.40 -15.69
C LEU A 675 -3.62 -11.14 -16.05
N PRO A 676 -4.80 -11.29 -16.66
CA PRO A 676 -5.73 -10.17 -16.82
C PRO A 676 -6.15 -9.60 -15.44
N PRO A 677 -6.32 -8.27 -15.31
CA PRO A 677 -6.76 -7.65 -14.05
C PRO A 677 -8.07 -8.25 -13.50
N ALA A 678 -9.02 -8.57 -14.39
CA ALA A 678 -10.26 -9.23 -14.00
C ALA A 678 -10.04 -10.62 -13.38
N VAL A 679 -9.11 -11.41 -13.91
CA VAL A 679 -8.77 -12.74 -13.37
C VAL A 679 -8.14 -12.61 -11.98
N LEU A 680 -7.25 -11.63 -11.78
CA LEU A 680 -6.65 -11.35 -10.49
C LEU A 680 -7.71 -10.89 -9.46
N GLY A 681 -8.67 -10.06 -9.87
CA GLY A 681 -9.80 -9.64 -9.04
C GLY A 681 -10.67 -10.82 -8.59
N ILE A 682 -10.98 -11.76 -9.49
CA ILE A 682 -11.70 -12.98 -9.14
C ILE A 682 -10.89 -13.85 -8.18
N LEU A 683 -9.59 -14.07 -8.44
CA LEU A 683 -8.73 -14.85 -7.53
C LEU A 683 -8.70 -14.24 -6.13
N ARG A 684 -8.52 -12.91 -6.05
CA ARG A 684 -8.55 -12.18 -4.80
C ARG A 684 -9.87 -12.37 -4.08
N TRP A 685 -10.99 -12.22 -4.77
CA TRP A 685 -12.33 -12.46 -4.19
C TRP A 685 -12.50 -13.90 -3.69
N VAL A 686 -12.06 -14.92 -4.43
CA VAL A 686 -12.18 -16.34 -4.02
C VAL A 686 -11.47 -16.62 -2.70
N ILE A 687 -10.25 -16.08 -2.54
CA ILE A 687 -9.45 -16.22 -1.32
C ILE A 687 -10.05 -15.37 -0.19
N ALA A 688 -10.29 -14.08 -0.47
CA ALA A 688 -10.78 -13.08 0.48
C ALA A 688 -12.14 -13.40 1.10
N SER A 689 -13.06 -13.93 0.30
CA SER A 689 -14.40 -14.28 0.78
C SER A 689 -14.38 -15.47 1.75
N ASN A 690 -13.25 -16.18 1.91
CA ASN A 690 -13.18 -17.35 2.77
C ASN A 690 -12.80 -16.94 4.20
N ARG A 691 -13.81 -16.90 5.08
CA ARG A 691 -13.62 -16.60 6.50
C ARG A 691 -13.23 -17.82 7.34
N ALA A 692 -13.12 -19.01 6.74
CA ALA A 692 -12.65 -20.21 7.44
C ALA A 692 -11.13 -20.36 7.28
N CYS A 693 -10.44 -20.70 8.37
CA CYS A 693 -9.02 -21.01 8.35
C CYS A 693 -8.82 -22.50 8.08
N ILE A 694 -8.53 -22.83 6.82
CA ILE A 694 -8.30 -24.20 6.34
C ILE A 694 -6.79 -24.42 6.23
N LEU A 695 -6.29 -25.52 6.80
CA LEU A 695 -4.89 -25.91 6.77
C LEU A 695 -4.75 -27.30 6.12
N GLN A 696 -3.71 -27.49 5.31
CA GLN A 696 -3.33 -28.80 4.79
C GLN A 696 -2.60 -29.61 5.87
N VAL A 697 -2.96 -30.88 6.05
CA VAL A 697 -2.44 -31.71 7.14
C VAL A 697 -1.08 -32.37 6.81
N ASP A 698 -0.78 -32.59 5.53
CA ASP A 698 0.51 -33.14 5.07
C ASP A 698 1.25 -32.11 4.22
N SER A 699 1.80 -31.05 4.82
CA SER A 699 2.69 -30.13 4.10
C SER A 699 4.05 -30.80 3.84
N GLU A 700 4.75 -30.41 2.76
CA GLU A 700 6.08 -30.94 2.45
C GLU A 700 7.12 -30.62 3.55
N GLU A 701 6.88 -29.57 4.34
CA GLU A 701 7.74 -29.10 5.43
C GLU A 701 7.51 -29.88 6.74
N ASP A 702 6.27 -30.34 7.02
CA ASP A 702 5.95 -31.14 8.21
C ASP A 702 6.50 -32.56 8.16
N ALA A 703 6.79 -33.07 6.96
CA ALA A 703 7.44 -34.36 6.75
C ALA A 703 8.89 -34.37 7.27
N SER A 704 9.58 -33.23 7.23
CA SER A 704 10.95 -33.09 7.78
C SER A 704 10.99 -32.97 9.31
N ASN A 705 9.93 -32.44 9.94
CA ASN A 705 9.92 -32.12 11.38
C ASN A 705 9.20 -33.15 12.26
N GLY A 706 8.67 -34.26 11.69
CA GLY A 706 7.99 -35.33 12.43
C GLY A 706 6.60 -34.96 13.00
N ARG A 707 6.16 -33.70 12.87
CA ARG A 707 4.84 -33.19 13.30
C ARG A 707 3.67 -33.70 12.44
N SER A 708 3.94 -34.13 11.20
CA SER A 708 2.93 -34.61 10.25
C SER A 708 2.02 -35.73 10.78
N SER A 709 2.47 -36.55 11.75
CA SER A 709 1.66 -37.66 12.27
C SER A 709 0.62 -37.29 13.33
N GLU A 710 0.71 -36.11 13.96
CA GLU A 710 -0.18 -35.75 15.07
C GLU A 710 -1.50 -35.12 14.62
N GLU A 711 -1.51 -34.42 13.48
CA GLU A 711 -2.71 -33.78 12.92
C GLU A 711 -3.46 -34.69 11.93
N ARG A 712 -2.81 -35.76 11.45
CA ARG A 712 -3.38 -36.68 10.46
C ARG A 712 -4.44 -37.58 11.08
N LEU A 713 -5.62 -37.59 10.45
CA LEU A 713 -6.69 -38.50 10.85
C LEU A 713 -6.41 -39.91 10.32
N TYR A 714 -6.41 -40.89 11.23
CA TYR A 714 -6.16 -42.29 10.93
C TYR A 714 -7.45 -42.98 10.45
N GLY A 715 -7.34 -43.81 9.40
CA GLY A 715 -8.46 -44.57 8.84
C GLY A 715 -8.96 -44.11 7.46
N MET A 716 -8.28 -43.11 6.89
CA MET A 716 -8.58 -42.49 5.59
C MET A 716 -7.34 -42.49 4.67
N ALA A 717 -6.70 -43.66 4.50
CA ALA A 717 -5.55 -43.81 3.60
C ALA A 717 -5.93 -43.52 2.13
N GLY A 718 -5.03 -42.89 1.38
CA GLY A 718 -5.26 -42.51 -0.02
C GLY A 718 -6.17 -41.29 -0.22
N TRP A 719 -6.41 -40.49 0.83
CA TRP A 719 -7.13 -39.21 0.76
C TRP A 719 -6.22 -38.07 1.23
N ALA A 720 -6.24 -36.97 0.47
CA ALA A 720 -5.66 -35.71 0.91
C ALA A 720 -6.55 -35.11 2.01
N GLN A 721 -5.94 -34.68 3.11
CA GLN A 721 -6.66 -34.20 4.30
C GLN A 721 -6.43 -32.71 4.51
N PHE A 722 -7.52 -31.99 4.73
CA PHE A 722 -7.53 -30.58 5.07
C PHE A 722 -8.31 -30.41 6.36
N ARG A 723 -7.76 -29.67 7.32
CA ARG A 723 -8.39 -29.41 8.61
C ARG A 723 -8.86 -27.97 8.71
N PHE A 724 -9.96 -27.76 9.42
CA PHE A 724 -10.45 -26.45 9.79
C PHE A 724 -9.84 -26.10 11.13
N ALA A 725 -8.78 -25.29 11.14
CA ALA A 725 -8.26 -24.71 12.37
C ALA A 725 -9.35 -23.90 13.08
N MET A 726 -10.17 -23.22 12.29
CA MET A 726 -11.39 -22.55 12.73
C MET A 726 -12.32 -22.42 11.52
N GLY A 727 -13.62 -22.70 11.69
CA GLY A 727 -14.60 -22.36 10.67
C GLY A 727 -14.87 -20.85 10.61
N ALA A 728 -15.94 -20.42 9.96
CA ALA A 728 -16.36 -19.02 10.03
C ALA A 728 -16.57 -18.61 11.51
N PRO A 729 -15.94 -17.52 12.01
CA PRO A 729 -15.96 -17.15 13.43
C PRO A 729 -17.36 -17.12 14.05
N ASP A 730 -18.32 -16.48 13.36
CA ASP A 730 -19.71 -16.35 13.81
C ASP A 730 -20.40 -17.71 13.99
N LYS A 731 -20.07 -18.66 13.10
CA LYS A 731 -20.62 -20.01 13.15
C LYS A 731 -19.94 -20.85 14.23
N GLU A 732 -18.62 -20.76 14.36
CA GLU A 732 -17.85 -21.45 15.40
C GLU A 732 -18.35 -21.05 16.79
N ARG A 733 -18.61 -19.77 17.02
CA ARG A 733 -19.18 -19.25 18.26
C ARG A 733 -20.55 -19.84 18.58
N ARG A 734 -21.50 -19.78 17.64
CA ARG A 734 -22.85 -20.35 17.82
C ARG A 734 -22.79 -21.84 18.12
N PHE A 735 -21.89 -22.56 17.47
CA PHE A 735 -21.65 -23.97 17.75
C PHE A 735 -21.08 -24.22 19.15
N ILE A 736 -20.10 -23.43 19.59
CA ILE A 736 -19.56 -23.54 20.97
C ILE A 736 -20.66 -23.27 22.00
N HIS A 737 -21.46 -22.22 21.81
CA HIS A 737 -22.59 -21.91 22.68
C HIS A 737 -23.60 -23.06 22.74
N ALA A 738 -24.01 -23.59 21.59
CA ALA A 738 -24.94 -24.71 21.51
C ALA A 738 -24.41 -25.98 22.20
N VAL A 739 -23.12 -26.27 22.06
CA VAL A 739 -22.46 -27.39 22.77
C VAL A 739 -22.47 -27.15 24.28
N GLN A 740 -22.12 -25.96 24.77
CA GLN A 740 -22.09 -25.64 26.20
C GLN A 740 -23.48 -25.72 26.82
N GLU A 741 -24.46 -25.08 26.20
CA GLU A 741 -25.87 -25.07 26.64
C GLU A 741 -26.42 -26.50 26.73
N THR A 742 -26.23 -27.30 25.68
CA THR A 742 -26.74 -28.67 25.63
C THR A 742 -26.01 -29.59 26.60
N THR A 743 -24.69 -29.43 26.75
CA THR A 743 -23.89 -30.22 27.71
C THR A 743 -24.34 -29.96 29.15
N GLN A 744 -24.62 -28.70 29.51
CA GLN A 744 -25.15 -28.35 30.82
C GLN A 744 -26.56 -28.89 31.02
N ARG A 745 -27.45 -28.69 30.04
CA ARG A 745 -28.85 -29.11 30.10
C ARG A 745 -29.03 -30.64 30.20
N LEU A 746 -28.24 -31.40 29.44
CA LEU A 746 -28.34 -32.87 29.37
C LEU A 746 -27.29 -33.59 30.24
N SER A 747 -26.39 -32.87 30.91
CA SER A 747 -25.30 -33.43 31.73
C SER A 747 -24.47 -34.49 30.98
N LEU A 748 -24.08 -34.17 29.74
CA LEU A 748 -23.40 -35.11 28.84
C LEU A 748 -21.96 -35.36 29.27
N LYS A 749 -21.55 -36.64 29.33
CA LYS A 749 -20.14 -37.03 29.50
C LYS A 749 -19.31 -36.69 28.25
N TYR A 750 -19.88 -36.97 27.08
CA TYR A 750 -19.27 -36.66 25.78
C TYR A 750 -20.11 -35.57 25.09
N PRO A 751 -19.60 -34.34 24.98
CA PRO A 751 -20.39 -33.18 24.54
C PRO A 751 -20.72 -33.21 23.05
N THR A 752 -19.87 -33.82 22.23
CA THR A 752 -20.01 -33.89 20.77
C THR A 752 -19.78 -35.31 20.24
N LEU A 753 -20.28 -35.58 19.03
CA LEU A 753 -20.04 -36.79 18.24
C LEU A 753 -19.56 -36.39 16.84
N PHE A 754 -18.92 -37.33 16.13
CA PHE A 754 -18.45 -37.09 14.77
C PHE A 754 -19.21 -37.95 13.75
N ALA A 755 -19.57 -37.35 12.61
CA ALA A 755 -20.26 -38.06 11.55
C ALA A 755 -19.89 -37.52 10.16
N TRP A 756 -20.02 -38.39 9.15
CA TRP A 756 -19.66 -38.10 7.77
C TRP A 756 -20.78 -37.39 7.03
N HIS A 757 -20.41 -36.43 6.19
CA HIS A 757 -21.29 -35.82 5.20
C HIS A 757 -20.62 -35.82 3.82
N GLY A 758 -21.36 -36.23 2.80
CA GLY A 758 -20.91 -36.21 1.41
C GLY A 758 -21.81 -35.31 0.59
N SER A 759 -21.21 -34.53 -0.31
CA SER A 759 -21.92 -33.61 -1.18
C SER A 759 -21.18 -33.48 -2.51
N PRO A 760 -21.89 -33.24 -3.64
CA PRO A 760 -21.24 -32.96 -4.91
C PRO A 760 -20.28 -31.76 -4.83
N ILE A 761 -19.21 -31.81 -5.64
CA ILE A 761 -18.12 -30.80 -5.63
C ILE A 761 -18.61 -29.34 -5.71
N TYR A 762 -19.67 -29.08 -6.50
CA TYR A 762 -20.23 -27.74 -6.73
C TYR A 762 -20.99 -27.15 -5.54
N ASN A 763 -21.21 -27.89 -4.46
CA ASN A 763 -21.82 -27.34 -3.24
C ASN A 763 -20.75 -26.86 -2.24
N TRP A 764 -19.50 -27.32 -2.37
CA TRP A 764 -18.49 -27.09 -1.34
C TRP A 764 -18.06 -25.64 -1.23
N HIS A 765 -18.15 -24.84 -2.30
CA HIS A 765 -17.89 -23.41 -2.21
C HIS A 765 -18.80 -22.71 -1.19
N THR A 766 -20.08 -23.05 -1.17
CA THR A 766 -21.03 -22.51 -0.19
C THR A 766 -20.85 -23.18 1.18
N ILE A 767 -20.65 -24.50 1.23
CA ILE A 767 -20.53 -25.24 2.49
C ILE A 767 -19.36 -24.73 3.35
N ILE A 768 -18.21 -24.42 2.76
CA ILE A 768 -17.07 -23.94 3.56
C ILE A 768 -17.26 -22.51 4.08
N ARG A 769 -18.14 -21.71 3.45
CA ARG A 769 -18.39 -20.30 3.79
C ARG A 769 -19.56 -20.14 4.76
N GLU A 770 -20.71 -20.70 4.41
CA GLU A 770 -21.96 -20.60 5.20
C GLU A 770 -22.13 -21.78 6.16
N GLY A 771 -21.44 -22.90 5.91
CA GLY A 771 -21.73 -24.18 6.54
C GLY A 771 -22.81 -24.99 5.80
N LEU A 772 -23.09 -26.19 6.33
CA LEU A 772 -24.15 -27.05 5.82
C LEU A 772 -25.53 -26.46 6.08
N HIS A 773 -26.40 -26.47 5.06
CA HIS A 773 -27.80 -26.06 5.15
C HIS A 773 -28.70 -27.01 4.33
N PHE A 774 -30.00 -27.01 4.59
CA PHE A 774 -30.99 -27.81 3.85
C PHE A 774 -32.08 -26.92 3.21
N LYS A 775 -31.71 -25.73 2.70
CA LYS A 775 -32.64 -24.82 2.00
C LYS A 775 -33.24 -25.47 0.75
N GLU A 776 -32.45 -26.27 0.03
CA GLU A 776 -32.87 -26.97 -1.19
C GLU A 776 -33.02 -28.48 -0.95
N THR A 777 -33.81 -29.15 -1.78
CA THR A 777 -33.98 -30.62 -1.74
C THR A 777 -33.43 -31.21 -3.03
N ALA A 778 -32.17 -31.66 -3.00
CA ALA A 778 -31.50 -32.28 -4.16
C ALA A 778 -31.72 -33.80 -4.20
N HIS A 779 -31.75 -34.44 -3.03
CA HIS A 779 -32.11 -35.83 -2.84
C HIS A 779 -33.31 -35.85 -1.88
N GLY A 780 -34.32 -36.69 -2.12
CA GLY A 780 -35.57 -36.68 -1.34
C GLY A 780 -35.34 -36.78 0.18
N ARG A 781 -36.29 -36.27 0.97
CA ARG A 781 -36.18 -36.17 2.45
C ARG A 781 -36.84 -37.36 3.17
N ALA A 782 -36.40 -38.57 2.87
CA ALA A 782 -37.05 -39.80 3.34
C ALA A 782 -37.11 -39.95 4.88
N TYR A 783 -36.18 -39.32 5.61
CA TYR A 783 -36.08 -39.39 7.07
C TYR A 783 -36.30 -38.03 7.75
N GLY A 784 -37.03 -37.12 7.06
CA GLY A 784 -37.42 -35.81 7.58
C GLY A 784 -36.53 -34.64 7.13
N HIS A 785 -36.85 -33.46 7.64
CA HIS A 785 -36.21 -32.19 7.26
C HIS A 785 -34.96 -31.92 8.11
N GLY A 786 -33.78 -31.91 7.48
CA GLY A 786 -32.52 -31.55 8.14
C GLY A 786 -31.30 -31.88 7.28
N VAL A 787 -30.11 -31.68 7.83
CA VAL A 787 -28.84 -32.10 7.22
C VAL A 787 -28.56 -33.55 7.57
N TYR A 788 -28.31 -34.37 6.55
CA TYR A 788 -28.08 -35.80 6.68
C TYR A 788 -26.61 -36.11 6.93
N HIS A 789 -26.35 -36.95 7.92
CA HIS A 789 -25.02 -37.46 8.27
C HIS A 789 -25.06 -38.98 8.45
N ALA A 790 -23.93 -39.62 8.18
CA ALA A 790 -23.77 -41.06 8.34
C ALA A 790 -22.61 -41.41 9.27
N PRO A 791 -22.73 -42.43 10.12
CA PRO A 791 -21.62 -42.94 10.90
C PRO A 791 -20.59 -43.69 10.05
N ASP A 792 -20.98 -44.21 8.88
CA ASP A 792 -20.10 -44.94 7.96
C ASP A 792 -19.80 -44.11 6.70
N VAL A 793 -18.52 -43.95 6.40
CA VAL A 793 -18.03 -43.18 5.25
C VAL A 793 -18.60 -43.66 3.92
N HIS A 794 -18.85 -44.97 3.75
CA HIS A 794 -19.36 -45.54 2.49
C HIS A 794 -20.75 -45.01 2.12
N THR A 795 -21.55 -44.68 3.14
CA THR A 795 -22.86 -44.06 2.90
C THR A 795 -22.68 -42.67 2.30
N SER A 796 -21.82 -41.84 2.91
CA SER A 796 -21.56 -40.47 2.45
C SER A 796 -20.80 -40.41 1.12
N LEU A 797 -19.98 -41.43 0.81
CA LEU A 797 -19.34 -41.57 -0.50
C LEU A 797 -20.35 -41.61 -1.65
N GLY A 798 -21.50 -42.27 -1.46
CA GLY A 798 -22.56 -42.30 -2.46
C GLY A 798 -23.14 -40.92 -2.80
N TYR A 799 -23.14 -39.99 -1.84
CA TYR A 799 -23.67 -38.63 -2.00
C TYR A 799 -22.65 -37.62 -2.53
N SER A 800 -21.36 -37.99 -2.59
CA SER A 800 -20.30 -37.08 -3.05
C SER A 800 -20.21 -36.98 -4.59
N ALA A 801 -21.02 -37.79 -5.30
CA ALA A 801 -20.99 -38.03 -6.74
C ALA A 801 -19.61 -38.48 -7.27
N PHE A 802 -19.57 -39.16 -8.41
CA PHE A 802 -18.31 -39.58 -9.06
C PHE A 802 -18.19 -38.85 -10.40
N GLY A 803 -17.09 -38.13 -10.64
CA GLY A 803 -16.83 -37.43 -11.91
C GLY A 803 -17.49 -36.05 -12.03
N GLY A 804 -17.24 -35.15 -11.07
CA GLY A 804 -17.73 -33.76 -11.12
C GLY A 804 -16.91 -32.84 -12.05
N ILE A 805 -17.48 -31.67 -12.35
CA ILE A 805 -16.78 -30.58 -13.05
C ILE A 805 -15.61 -30.12 -12.17
N SER A 806 -14.38 -30.38 -12.63
CA SER A 806 -13.15 -30.06 -11.90
C SER A 806 -12.36 -29.03 -12.69
N TRP A 807 -11.65 -28.14 -11.98
CA TRP A 807 -10.81 -27.13 -12.60
C TRP A 807 -9.61 -27.80 -13.28
N THR A 808 -9.43 -27.55 -14.58
CA THR A 808 -8.48 -28.30 -15.40
C THR A 808 -7.02 -28.04 -15.04
N MET A 809 -6.72 -26.85 -14.53
CA MET A 809 -5.39 -26.46 -14.05
C MET A 809 -5.13 -26.84 -12.59
N SER A 810 -6.09 -27.48 -11.91
CA SER A 810 -5.94 -27.92 -10.52
C SER A 810 -4.85 -28.98 -10.39
N GLU A 811 -3.96 -28.80 -9.43
CA GLU A 811 -2.99 -29.82 -9.04
C GLU A 811 -3.67 -30.98 -8.30
N LEU A 812 -4.67 -30.68 -7.47
CA LEU A 812 -5.41 -31.68 -6.69
C LEU A 812 -6.32 -32.56 -7.55
N LYS A 813 -6.71 -32.10 -8.75
CA LYS A 813 -7.62 -32.80 -9.69
C LYS A 813 -8.81 -33.42 -8.97
N VAL A 814 -9.49 -32.60 -8.15
CA VAL A 814 -10.51 -33.03 -7.20
C VAL A 814 -11.60 -33.85 -7.90
N GLN A 815 -11.76 -35.10 -7.50
CA GLN A 815 -12.82 -35.98 -8.01
C GLN A 815 -13.98 -36.13 -7.03
N GLN A 816 -13.66 -36.28 -5.75
CA GLN A 816 -14.62 -36.48 -4.68
C GLN A 816 -14.20 -35.71 -3.44
N THR A 817 -15.19 -35.22 -2.71
CA THR A 817 -14.99 -34.45 -1.49
C THR A 817 -15.95 -34.93 -0.41
N LEU A 818 -15.42 -35.17 0.79
CA LEU A 818 -16.18 -35.54 1.98
C LEU A 818 -15.85 -34.58 3.12
N ALA A 819 -16.81 -34.36 4.01
CA ALA A 819 -16.58 -33.73 5.30
C ALA A 819 -16.75 -34.70 6.45
N LEU A 820 -15.92 -34.51 7.47
CA LEU A 820 -16.17 -35.01 8.82
C LEU A 820 -16.62 -33.84 9.69
N ASN A 821 -17.83 -33.96 10.23
CA ASN A 821 -18.45 -32.91 11.02
C ASN A 821 -18.48 -33.30 12.50
N GLU A 822 -18.21 -32.32 13.36
CA GLU A 822 -18.48 -32.35 14.79
C GLU A 822 -19.93 -31.90 15.02
N ILE A 823 -20.69 -32.70 15.76
CA ILE A 823 -22.13 -32.50 16.00
C ILE A 823 -22.40 -32.54 17.51
N VAL A 824 -23.29 -31.70 18.01
CA VAL A 824 -23.78 -31.75 19.41
C VAL A 824 -24.35 -33.14 19.71
N ASN A 825 -23.92 -33.77 20.81
CA ASN A 825 -24.33 -35.14 21.16
C ASN A 825 -25.72 -35.19 21.82
N ALA A 826 -26.77 -34.91 21.06
CA ALA A 826 -28.17 -34.99 21.50
C ALA A 826 -29.04 -35.79 20.51
N PRO A 827 -28.75 -37.09 20.27
CA PRO A 827 -29.41 -37.88 19.23
C PRO A 827 -30.92 -38.08 19.42
N ALA A 828 -31.42 -37.96 20.66
CA ALA A 828 -32.85 -38.02 20.94
C ALA A 828 -33.62 -36.78 20.44
N GLU A 829 -32.93 -35.66 20.22
CA GLU A 829 -33.51 -34.40 19.71
C GLU A 829 -33.30 -34.24 18.19
N PHE A 830 -32.66 -35.22 17.54
CA PHE A 830 -32.52 -35.24 16.09
C PHE A 830 -33.85 -35.64 15.44
N VAL A 831 -34.06 -35.18 14.20
CA VAL A 831 -35.24 -35.54 13.41
C VAL A 831 -35.26 -37.04 13.10
N SER A 832 -34.08 -37.61 12.88
CA SER A 832 -33.87 -39.05 12.81
C SER A 832 -32.49 -39.42 13.34
N GLN A 833 -32.42 -40.58 14.00
CA GLN A 833 -31.17 -41.16 14.49
C GLN A 833 -30.81 -42.50 13.81
N THR A 834 -31.75 -43.11 13.09
CA THR A 834 -31.59 -44.41 12.41
C THR A 834 -32.43 -44.44 11.13
N PRO A 835 -31.86 -44.87 9.98
CA PRO A 835 -30.49 -45.35 9.76
C PRO A 835 -29.44 -44.24 9.59
N HIS A 836 -29.86 -42.97 9.45
CA HIS A 836 -28.98 -41.81 9.28
C HIS A 836 -29.30 -40.76 10.34
N LEU A 837 -28.30 -39.93 10.69
CA LEU A 837 -28.48 -38.82 11.63
C LEU A 837 -28.98 -37.60 10.84
N VAL A 838 -30.18 -37.12 11.17
CA VAL A 838 -30.79 -35.96 10.51
C VAL A 838 -30.92 -34.82 11.52
N VAL A 839 -30.11 -33.79 11.35
CA VAL A 839 -30.00 -32.66 12.28
C VAL A 839 -30.63 -31.41 11.65
N ALA A 840 -31.67 -30.87 12.28
CA ALA A 840 -32.37 -29.68 11.78
C ALA A 840 -31.73 -28.37 12.29
N GLN A 841 -31.08 -28.41 13.45
CA GLN A 841 -30.40 -27.28 14.08
C GLN A 841 -29.04 -27.08 13.41
N LEU A 842 -28.93 -26.04 12.58
CA LEU A 842 -27.68 -25.77 11.83
C LEU A 842 -26.52 -25.37 12.72
N ASP A 843 -26.81 -24.72 13.85
CA ASP A 843 -25.83 -24.32 14.86
C ASP A 843 -25.23 -25.51 15.62
N TRP A 844 -25.78 -26.71 15.45
CA TRP A 844 -25.26 -27.93 16.08
C TRP A 844 -24.24 -28.66 15.22
N ILE A 845 -23.91 -28.14 14.03
CA ILE A 845 -23.08 -28.84 13.04
C ILE A 845 -21.89 -27.95 12.66
N GLN A 846 -20.68 -28.47 12.89
CA GLN A 846 -19.45 -27.80 12.46
C GLN A 846 -18.53 -28.74 11.68
N THR A 847 -18.05 -28.29 10.52
CA THR A 847 -17.10 -29.06 9.71
C THR A 847 -15.69 -28.94 10.29
N ARG A 848 -15.01 -30.07 10.47
CA ARG A 848 -13.65 -30.13 11.03
C ARG A 848 -12.59 -30.60 10.06
N TYR A 849 -12.93 -31.57 9.20
CA TYR A 849 -12.03 -32.06 8.17
C TYR A 849 -12.73 -32.12 6.82
N LEU A 850 -11.96 -31.86 5.77
CA LEU A 850 -12.28 -32.16 4.38
C LEU A 850 -11.30 -33.21 3.85
N PHE A 851 -11.86 -34.19 3.14
CA PHE A 851 -11.10 -35.24 2.48
C PHE A 851 -11.30 -35.12 0.99
N ILE A 852 -10.20 -35.06 0.25
CA ILE A 852 -10.20 -34.95 -1.20
C ILE A 852 -9.52 -36.17 -1.81
N LYS A 853 -10.18 -36.73 -2.83
CA LYS A 853 -9.62 -37.80 -3.66
C LYS A 853 -9.19 -37.25 -5.01
N SER A 854 -7.92 -37.46 -5.36
CA SER A 854 -7.35 -37.10 -6.65
C SER A 854 -7.55 -38.20 -7.70
N ARG A 855 -7.51 -37.80 -8.98
CA ARG A 855 -7.63 -38.69 -10.15
C ARG A 855 -6.46 -39.65 -10.34
N GLU A 856 -5.27 -39.31 -9.83
CA GLU A 856 -4.04 -40.08 -10.06
C GLU A 856 -3.73 -41.06 -8.91
N ASP A 857 -4.37 -40.92 -7.76
CA ASP A 857 -4.13 -41.73 -6.55
C ASP A 857 -4.72 -43.15 -6.61
N THR A 858 -5.31 -43.57 -7.74
CA THR A 858 -5.82 -44.94 -7.90
C THR A 858 -4.74 -46.04 -7.93
N ALA A 859 -3.46 -45.69 -7.94
CA ALA A 859 -2.36 -46.64 -8.13
C ALA A 859 -1.27 -46.68 -7.03
N ALA A 860 -1.33 -45.84 -5.98
CA ALA A 860 -0.34 -45.89 -4.91
C ALA A 860 -0.80 -46.82 -3.77
N THR A 861 -0.06 -47.90 -3.53
CA THR A 861 -0.17 -48.71 -2.31
C THR A 861 0.23 -47.86 -1.09
N THR A 862 -0.74 -47.18 -0.48
CA THR A 862 -0.51 -46.40 0.75
C THR A 862 -0.36 -47.32 1.96
N GLU A 863 0.82 -47.29 2.57
CA GLU A 863 1.09 -47.80 3.92
C GLU A 863 0.06 -47.23 4.93
N PRO A 864 -0.40 -48.02 5.92
CA PRO A 864 -1.26 -47.51 6.99
C PRO A 864 -0.46 -46.49 7.82
N GLY A 865 -0.79 -45.20 7.66
CA GLY A 865 -0.12 -44.12 8.39
C GLY A 865 -0.13 -44.29 9.91
N ASN A 866 0.78 -43.62 10.60
CA ASN A 866 0.91 -43.71 12.06
C ASN A 866 -0.36 -43.20 12.78
N LYS A 867 -0.68 -43.81 13.92
CA LYS A 867 -1.79 -43.36 14.78
C LYS A 867 -1.38 -42.08 15.52
N PRO A 868 -2.27 -41.08 15.65
CA PRO A 868 -1.97 -39.88 16.42
C PRO A 868 -1.78 -40.22 17.91
N LEU A 869 -0.85 -39.52 18.57
CA LEU A 869 -0.48 -39.74 19.97
C LEU A 869 -1.59 -39.29 20.94
N LEU A 870 -2.25 -38.18 20.63
CA LEU A 870 -3.38 -37.63 21.39
C LEU A 870 -4.65 -37.69 20.55
N CYS A 871 -5.67 -38.40 21.03
CA CYS A 871 -6.94 -38.58 20.34
C CYS A 871 -8.13 -38.09 21.17
N VAL A 872 -9.21 -37.73 20.48
CA VAL A 872 -10.47 -37.34 21.12
C VAL A 872 -11.13 -38.57 21.75
N GLU A 873 -11.50 -38.48 23.03
CA GLU A 873 -12.38 -39.48 23.65
C GLU A 873 -13.79 -39.41 23.06
N GLN A 874 -14.23 -40.51 22.46
CA GLN A 874 -15.55 -40.60 21.82
C GLN A 874 -16.47 -41.55 22.57
N ASP A 875 -17.78 -41.35 22.40
CA ASP A 875 -18.78 -42.33 22.82
C ASP A 875 -18.56 -43.66 22.07
N PRO A 876 -18.27 -44.78 22.77
CA PRO A 876 -18.03 -46.08 22.14
C PRO A 876 -19.21 -46.60 21.31
N SER A 877 -20.43 -46.13 21.59
CA SER A 877 -21.64 -46.52 20.86
C SER A 877 -21.88 -45.68 19.59
N ARG A 878 -21.16 -44.57 19.42
CA ARG A 878 -21.39 -43.58 18.35
C ARG A 878 -20.09 -43.14 17.65
N THR A 879 -19.11 -44.03 17.53
CA THR A 879 -17.85 -43.78 16.82
C THR A 879 -18.03 -43.91 15.29
N PRO A 880 -17.60 -42.93 14.48
CA PRO A 880 -17.66 -43.03 13.03
C PRO A 880 -16.62 -44.04 12.50
N ARG A 881 -16.92 -44.64 11.35
CA ARG A 881 -16.07 -45.63 10.67
C ARG A 881 -15.44 -45.03 9.42
N GLY A 882 -14.13 -45.25 9.25
CA GLY A 882 -13.36 -44.83 8.08
C GLY A 882 -13.37 -45.87 6.97
N VAL A 883 -12.62 -45.62 5.89
CA VAL A 883 -12.54 -46.53 4.74
C VAL A 883 -11.87 -47.85 5.14
N THR A 884 -10.90 -47.80 6.05
CA THR A 884 -10.21 -48.98 6.61
C THR A 884 -10.84 -49.48 7.92
N GLY A 885 -12.08 -49.09 8.23
CA GLY A 885 -12.83 -49.50 9.42
C GLY A 885 -12.65 -48.56 10.60
N ASN A 886 -11.57 -48.68 11.36
CA ASN A 886 -11.37 -47.91 12.60
C ASN A 886 -10.86 -46.50 12.30
N LEU A 887 -11.61 -45.50 12.74
CA LEU A 887 -11.23 -44.08 12.65
C LEU A 887 -10.62 -43.62 13.98
N VAL A 888 -9.45 -42.97 13.95
CA VAL A 888 -8.91 -42.29 15.14
C VAL A 888 -8.79 -40.81 14.83
N ILE A 889 -9.53 -39.99 15.58
CA ILE A 889 -9.61 -38.55 15.41
C ILE A 889 -8.57 -37.89 16.34
N PRO A 890 -7.63 -37.11 15.79
CA PRO A 890 -6.66 -36.35 16.59
C PRO A 890 -7.32 -35.33 17.52
N LEU A 891 -6.70 -35.05 18.67
CA LEU A 891 -7.20 -34.04 19.61
C LEU A 891 -7.31 -32.63 18.98
N HIS A 892 -6.44 -32.32 18.03
CA HIS A 892 -6.46 -31.10 17.22
C HIS A 892 -7.72 -30.92 16.36
N ALA A 893 -8.56 -31.96 16.23
CA ALA A 893 -9.87 -31.87 15.60
C ALA A 893 -10.88 -31.00 16.34
N ILE A 894 -10.66 -30.75 17.64
CA ILE A 894 -11.51 -29.91 18.48
C ILE A 894 -10.77 -28.61 18.78
N ALA A 895 -11.53 -27.51 18.84
CA ALA A 895 -11.04 -26.19 19.25
C ALA A 895 -10.26 -26.28 20.58
N ALA A 896 -9.11 -25.60 20.65
CA ALA A 896 -8.21 -25.60 21.80
C ALA A 896 -8.93 -25.34 23.14
N SER A 897 -9.87 -24.40 23.15
CA SER A 897 -10.67 -24.02 24.33
C SER A 897 -11.51 -25.15 24.93
N ARG A 898 -11.74 -26.25 24.18
CA ARG A 898 -12.51 -27.42 24.63
C ARG A 898 -11.66 -28.68 24.77
N ARG A 899 -10.34 -28.60 24.60
CA ARG A 899 -9.46 -29.76 24.81
C ARG A 899 -9.37 -30.08 26.31
N PRO A 900 -9.35 -31.37 26.72
CA PRO A 900 -9.16 -31.73 28.11
C PRO A 900 -7.78 -31.27 28.59
N LYS A 901 -7.71 -30.46 29.64
CA LYS A 901 -6.42 -30.10 30.26
C LYS A 901 -5.74 -31.38 30.75
N ALA A 902 -4.49 -31.59 30.34
CA ALA A 902 -3.72 -32.76 30.79
C ALA A 902 -3.72 -32.79 32.32
N LYS A 903 -4.29 -33.86 32.90
CA LYS A 903 -4.13 -34.11 34.33
C LYS A 903 -2.64 -34.36 34.53
N ALA A 904 -1.94 -33.41 35.15
CA ALA A 904 -0.58 -33.62 35.63
C ALA A 904 -0.55 -34.98 36.36
N THR A 905 0.19 -35.92 35.79
CA THR A 905 0.30 -37.28 36.28
C THR A 905 0.88 -37.19 37.68
N ARG A 906 0.01 -37.30 38.69
CA ARG A 906 0.45 -37.58 40.05
C ARG A 906 1.08 -38.97 39.99
N VAL A 907 2.41 -39.00 39.93
CA VAL A 907 3.19 -40.18 40.25
C VAL A 907 2.94 -40.44 41.73
N ASP A 908 2.02 -41.35 42.00
CA ASP A 908 1.68 -41.79 43.34
C ASP A 908 2.69 -42.86 43.77
N GLY A 909 3.34 -42.63 44.91
CA GLY A 909 3.99 -43.66 45.72
C GLY A 909 5.41 -44.07 45.36
N THR A 910 6.41 -43.39 45.94
CA THR A 910 7.30 -43.97 46.99
C THR A 910 8.38 -42.96 47.40
N LEU A 911 8.32 -42.54 48.67
CA LEU A 911 9.36 -41.79 49.40
C LEU A 911 10.57 -42.72 49.70
N PRO A 912 11.81 -42.22 49.90
CA PRO A 912 12.10 -41.50 51.15
C PRO A 912 13.13 -40.34 51.11
N THR A 913 12.75 -39.31 51.88
CA THR A 913 13.58 -38.57 52.88
C THR A 913 14.65 -37.55 52.47
N ASN A 914 14.45 -36.35 53.06
CA ASN A 914 15.42 -35.38 53.61
C ASN A 914 15.72 -34.12 52.81
N GLY A 915 15.32 -32.97 53.38
CA GLY A 915 15.88 -31.66 53.10
C GLY A 915 14.88 -30.51 53.33
N PRO A 916 14.90 -29.83 54.49
CA PRO A 916 14.14 -28.61 54.71
C PRO A 916 14.88 -27.42 54.08
N TRP A 917 14.13 -26.47 53.51
CA TRP A 917 14.47 -25.07 53.20
C TRP A 917 13.93 -24.69 51.81
N LEU A 918 12.78 -24.02 51.78
CA LEU A 918 12.51 -22.84 50.94
C LEU A 918 11.26 -22.14 51.51
N THR A 919 11.40 -20.84 51.72
CA THR A 919 10.49 -19.93 52.43
C THR A 919 9.21 -19.60 51.62
N ASP A 920 8.12 -19.24 52.31
CA ASP A 920 6.80 -18.90 51.73
C ASP A 920 6.79 -17.78 50.66
N ALA A 921 7.90 -17.08 50.43
CA ALA A 921 8.05 -16.06 49.39
C ALA A 921 8.04 -16.58 47.94
N GLN A 922 8.15 -17.90 47.71
CA GLN A 922 8.09 -18.48 46.36
C GLN A 922 6.71 -19.01 45.94
N LYS A 923 5.70 -18.95 46.82
CA LYS A 923 4.33 -19.39 46.49
C LYS A 923 3.52 -18.38 45.66
N HIS A 924 4.04 -17.17 45.43
CA HIS A 924 3.32 -16.11 44.71
C HIS A 924 3.71 -15.92 43.22
N LYS A 925 4.59 -16.74 42.64
CA LYS A 925 5.02 -16.60 41.24
C LYS A 925 4.26 -17.45 40.19
N ARG A 926 3.16 -18.10 40.57
CA ARG A 926 2.28 -18.81 39.62
C ARG A 926 0.86 -18.26 39.72
N GLN A 927 0.66 -17.06 39.16
CA GLN A 927 -0.69 -16.55 38.93
C GLN A 927 -1.31 -17.36 37.78
N LYS A 928 -2.22 -18.29 38.15
CA LYS A 928 -3.13 -18.92 37.21
C LYS A 928 -4.23 -17.92 36.89
N ALA A 929 -4.22 -17.36 35.67
CA ALA A 929 -5.37 -16.62 35.16
C ALA A 929 -6.51 -17.62 34.89
N SER A 930 -7.69 -17.29 35.40
CA SER A 930 -8.91 -18.09 35.34
C SER A 930 -9.90 -17.43 34.38
N GLY A 931 -10.22 -18.10 33.27
CA GLY A 931 -11.58 -18.11 32.73
C GLY A 931 -11.82 -17.44 31.38
N LYS A 932 -12.45 -18.25 30.49
CA LYS A 932 -13.42 -17.90 29.45
C LYS A 932 -12.93 -16.99 28.30
N THR A 933 -12.28 -17.67 27.34
CA THR A 933 -12.07 -17.32 25.92
C THR A 933 -11.15 -16.15 25.59
N GLN A 934 -9.91 -16.48 25.20
CA GLN A 934 -9.17 -15.95 24.05
C GLN A 934 -7.97 -16.91 23.92
N TYR A 935 -7.99 -17.82 22.93
CA TYR A 935 -7.04 -18.92 22.64
C TYR A 935 -5.97 -19.22 23.73
N ASP A 936 -6.12 -20.35 24.45
CA ASP A 936 -5.28 -20.79 25.60
C ASP A 936 -3.80 -20.42 25.40
N PRO A 937 -3.30 -19.33 26.01
CA PRO A 937 -1.92 -18.88 25.85
C PRO A 937 -0.98 -19.99 26.33
N ILE A 938 0.16 -20.15 25.66
CA ILE A 938 1.21 -21.09 26.10
C ILE A 938 1.56 -20.76 27.56
N GLU A 939 1.66 -21.77 28.43
CA GLU A 939 2.23 -21.58 29.76
C GLU A 939 3.67 -21.08 29.57
N ILE A 940 3.92 -19.81 29.87
CA ILE A 940 5.25 -19.21 29.79
C ILE A 940 6.11 -19.86 30.88
N GLU A 941 6.93 -20.83 30.49
CA GLU A 941 7.99 -21.36 31.35
C GLU A 941 9.15 -20.34 31.37
N ASP A 942 9.40 -19.72 32.53
CA ASP A 942 10.47 -18.74 32.77
C ASP A 942 11.91 -19.28 32.47
N ASP A 943 12.08 -20.58 32.16
CA ASP A 943 13.37 -21.28 32.03
C ASP A 943 13.86 -21.52 30.57
N ASP A 944 13.11 -21.17 29.51
CA ASP A 944 13.50 -21.46 28.11
C ASP A 944 14.45 -20.42 27.45
N ASP A 945 15.11 -19.57 28.25
CA ASP A 945 16.12 -18.62 27.73
C ASP A 945 17.44 -19.30 27.31
N GLY A 946 17.64 -20.57 27.70
CA GLY A 946 18.81 -21.38 27.35
C GLY A 946 18.92 -21.75 25.87
N ALA A 947 17.83 -21.64 25.10
CA ALA A 947 17.80 -21.90 23.65
C ALA A 947 17.97 -20.62 22.80
N SER A 948 18.17 -19.46 23.43
CA SER A 948 18.22 -18.18 22.73
C SER A 948 19.65 -17.86 22.25
N ILE A 949 19.79 -17.29 21.04
CA ILE A 949 21.11 -16.88 20.51
C ILE A 949 21.72 -15.83 21.44
N ALA A 950 22.97 -16.03 21.85
CA ALA A 950 23.69 -15.09 22.70
C ALA A 950 23.79 -13.71 22.02
N THR A 951 23.53 -12.64 22.78
CA THR A 951 23.77 -11.26 22.32
C THR A 951 25.23 -11.12 21.92
N LEU A 952 25.49 -10.59 20.72
CA LEU A 952 26.82 -10.37 20.19
C LEU A 952 27.62 -9.39 21.07
N ASP A 953 28.93 -9.57 21.14
CA ASP A 953 29.79 -8.74 21.99
C ASP A 953 29.80 -7.27 21.55
N GLU A 954 29.69 -6.98 20.25
CA GLU A 954 29.52 -5.62 19.72
C GLU A 954 28.26 -4.91 20.26
N ASP A 955 27.16 -5.64 20.46
CA ASP A 955 25.92 -5.08 21.00
C ASP A 955 25.99 -4.97 22.54
N ARG A 956 26.89 -5.72 23.19
CA ARG A 956 27.14 -5.63 24.64
C ARG A 956 28.00 -4.43 25.01
N ILE A 957 29.02 -4.14 24.19
CA ILE A 957 29.98 -3.05 24.40
C ILE A 957 29.28 -1.68 24.47
N ILE A 958 28.13 -1.49 23.81
CA ILE A 958 27.33 -0.26 23.94
C ILE A 958 26.97 0.06 25.39
N PHE A 959 26.75 -0.96 26.22
CA PHE A 959 26.34 -0.78 27.61
C PHE A 959 27.52 -0.53 28.58
N GLU A 960 28.76 -0.60 28.10
CA GLU A 960 29.96 -0.33 28.90
C GLU A 960 30.28 1.18 28.87
N ALA A 961 30.61 1.75 30.04
CA ALA A 961 30.92 3.17 30.19
C ALA A 961 32.40 3.44 29.92
N ASP A 962 32.71 4.51 29.17
CA ASP A 962 34.08 4.98 28.90
C ASP A 962 34.69 5.73 30.10
N ASP A 963 34.67 5.15 31.29
CA ASP A 963 35.28 5.72 32.50
C ASP A 963 36.44 4.86 33.02
N GLU A 964 37.51 4.74 32.23
CA GLU A 964 38.86 4.50 32.77
C GLU A 964 39.92 5.35 32.03
N HIS A 965 39.93 6.65 32.31
CA HIS A 965 41.17 7.42 32.35
C HIS A 965 41.65 7.53 33.80
N LYS A 966 42.41 6.51 34.26
CA LYS A 966 43.25 6.62 35.45
C LYS A 966 44.71 6.71 35.05
N SER A 967 45.28 7.89 35.30
CA SER A 967 46.72 8.14 35.34
C SER A 967 47.39 7.39 36.50
N VAL A 968 48.37 6.53 36.23
CA VAL A 968 49.48 6.24 37.16
C VAL A 968 50.77 6.00 36.35
N GLN A 969 51.83 6.67 36.79
CA GLN A 969 53.20 6.69 36.28
C GLN A 969 54.02 5.42 36.63
N GLU A 970 55.22 5.36 36.02
CA GLU A 970 56.45 4.62 36.41
C GLU A 970 56.60 3.17 35.93
N VAL A 971 57.73 2.67 35.37
CA VAL A 971 59.12 3.12 35.19
C VAL A 971 59.78 2.22 34.10
N ASP A 972 60.62 2.81 33.24
CA ASP A 972 61.56 2.17 32.29
C ASP A 972 62.59 1.26 33.02
N PRO A 973 63.31 0.26 32.43
CA PRO A 973 64.23 0.55 31.31
C PRO A 973 64.54 -0.60 30.30
N LEU A 974 64.77 -0.19 29.04
CA LEU A 974 65.93 -0.43 28.13
C LEU A 974 66.75 -1.76 28.23
N PRO A 975 67.38 -2.28 27.14
CA PRO A 975 68.06 -1.48 26.11
C PRO A 975 68.04 -1.95 24.63
N THR A 976 68.28 -0.95 23.79
CA THR A 976 68.83 -0.89 22.41
C THR A 976 70.16 -1.67 22.25
N PRO A 977 70.88 -1.77 21.08
CA PRO A 977 70.87 -0.83 19.93
C PRO A 977 71.26 -1.37 18.52
N ASN A 978 71.31 -0.40 17.58
CA ASN A 978 72.08 -0.33 16.31
C ASN A 978 71.39 -0.89 15.04
N SER A 979 71.33 -0.20 13.90
CA SER A 979 72.04 1.01 13.44
C SER A 979 71.57 1.47 12.05
N ILE A 980 71.37 2.80 11.86
CA ILE A 980 71.96 3.68 10.79
C ILE A 980 71.50 3.39 9.33
N MET A 981 71.02 4.31 8.47
CA MET A 981 71.31 5.74 8.23
C MET A 981 70.25 6.37 7.28
N GLY A 982 70.01 7.68 7.34
CA GLY A 982 69.23 8.42 6.33
C GLY A 982 68.59 9.72 6.85
N ASP A 983 69.43 10.71 7.13
CA ASP A 983 69.17 11.92 7.92
C ASP A 983 68.63 13.15 7.14
N LYS A 984 68.15 14.14 7.91
CA LYS A 984 67.80 15.56 7.65
C LYS A 984 66.30 15.84 7.42
N GLY A 985 65.59 16.67 8.19
CA GLY A 985 65.94 17.54 9.31
C GLY A 985 64.85 18.61 9.54
N LYS A 986 64.19 18.52 10.71
CA LYS A 986 63.58 19.56 11.59
C LYS A 986 63.09 20.93 11.05
N SER A 987 61.76 21.12 11.23
CA SER A 987 61.06 22.12 12.08
C SER A 987 61.02 23.63 11.76
N LYS A 988 59.77 24.15 11.85
CA LYS A 988 59.24 25.38 12.52
C LYS A 988 58.48 26.39 11.64
N MET A 989 57.33 26.78 12.20
CA MET A 989 56.35 27.82 11.83
C MET A 989 56.95 29.19 11.46
N ALA A 990 56.33 29.89 10.50
CA ALA A 990 55.81 31.27 10.65
C ALA A 990 55.12 31.79 9.36
N SER A 991 53.93 32.37 9.57
CA SER A 991 53.24 33.49 8.88
C SER A 991 53.21 33.66 7.34
N ILE A 992 51.98 33.64 6.81
CA ILE A 992 51.29 34.70 6.03
C ILE A 992 52.14 35.49 5.02
N ALA A 993 51.86 35.30 3.72
CA ALA A 993 51.39 36.33 2.79
C ALA A 993 51.68 35.93 1.33
N SER A 994 50.67 36.11 0.49
CA SER A 994 50.79 36.39 -0.95
C SER A 994 51.57 35.40 -1.81
N PHE A 995 50.84 34.54 -2.53
CA PHE A 995 51.04 34.35 -3.98
C PHE A 995 49.78 33.70 -4.59
N SER A 996 48.62 34.29 -4.34
CA SER A 996 47.44 34.13 -5.19
C SER A 996 47.55 35.08 -6.39
N SER A 997 48.38 34.73 -7.37
CA SER A 997 48.19 35.20 -8.74
C SER A 997 48.83 34.24 -9.75
N LYS A 998 48.02 33.88 -10.75
CA LYS A 998 48.36 33.15 -11.99
C LYS A 998 48.64 31.65 -11.89
N ILE A 999 47.57 30.90 -11.60
CA ILE A 999 47.10 29.84 -12.52
C ILE A 999 45.57 30.00 -12.67
N PHE A 1000 45.13 31.16 -13.16
CA PHE A 1000 43.86 31.24 -13.89
C PHE A 1000 44.15 30.77 -15.33
N GLY A 1001 44.23 29.46 -15.49
CA GLY A 1001 43.91 28.83 -16.77
C GLY A 1001 42.39 28.77 -16.87
N LYS A 1002 41.82 29.52 -17.82
CA LYS A 1002 40.40 29.44 -18.19
C LYS A 1002 39.99 27.97 -18.36
N SER A 1003 39.11 27.46 -17.50
CA SER A 1003 38.36 26.24 -17.76
C SER A 1003 36.88 26.57 -17.93
N SER A 1004 36.52 26.72 -19.19
CA SER A 1004 35.23 26.39 -19.83
C SER A 1004 33.94 26.59 -19.05
N SER A 1005 33.13 27.53 -19.57
CA SER A 1005 31.67 27.50 -19.53
C SER A 1005 31.12 26.06 -19.58
N SER A 1006 30.43 25.63 -18.54
CA SER A 1006 29.45 24.56 -18.71
C SER A 1006 28.38 25.11 -19.65
N LYS A 1007 28.23 24.50 -20.81
CA LYS A 1007 27.16 24.88 -21.74
C LYS A 1007 25.83 24.71 -21.03
N PRO A 1008 24.87 25.64 -21.15
CA PRO A 1008 23.53 25.42 -20.63
C PRO A 1008 22.97 24.13 -21.24
N LEU A 1009 22.46 23.25 -20.37
CA LEU A 1009 21.91 21.93 -20.75
C LEU A 1009 20.59 22.04 -21.54
N THR A 1010 20.02 23.25 -21.62
CA THR A 1010 18.85 23.60 -22.44
C THR A 1010 19.14 24.90 -23.19
N ASP A 1011 18.55 25.06 -24.38
CA ASP A 1011 18.62 26.29 -25.20
C ASP A 1011 17.45 27.24 -24.95
N TYR A 1012 16.58 26.93 -23.99
CA TYR A 1012 15.50 27.80 -23.51
C TYR A 1012 16.01 28.84 -22.50
N VAL A 1013 15.52 30.07 -22.61
CA VAL A 1013 15.82 31.19 -21.72
C VAL A 1013 14.49 31.77 -21.21
N PRO A 1014 14.21 31.70 -19.89
CA PRO A 1014 13.06 32.34 -19.26
C PRO A 1014 12.90 33.81 -19.63
N GLY A 1015 11.65 34.31 -19.67
CA GLY A 1015 11.34 35.73 -19.92
C GLY A 1015 11.55 36.24 -21.35
N THR A 1016 11.73 35.34 -22.33
CA THR A 1016 11.89 35.71 -23.75
C THR A 1016 10.58 35.77 -24.53
N LEU A 1017 9.46 35.37 -23.92
CA LEU A 1017 8.13 35.36 -24.53
C LEU A 1017 7.53 36.78 -24.59
N ASP A 1018 7.01 37.16 -25.75
CA ASP A 1018 6.34 38.46 -25.94
C ASP A 1018 4.84 38.36 -25.62
N TYR A 1019 4.48 38.77 -24.40
CA TYR A 1019 3.11 38.75 -23.86
C TYR A 1019 2.15 39.69 -24.60
N THR A 1020 2.65 40.74 -25.27
CA THR A 1020 1.80 41.67 -26.05
C THR A 1020 1.13 41.03 -27.26
N LYS A 1021 1.67 39.89 -27.71
CA LYS A 1021 1.14 39.09 -28.82
C LYS A 1021 0.25 37.95 -28.37
N LEU A 1022 -0.10 37.86 -27.08
CA LEU A 1022 -0.93 36.80 -26.51
C LEU A 1022 -2.30 37.34 -26.09
N PRO A 1023 -3.36 36.54 -26.24
CA PRO A 1023 -4.71 36.95 -25.88
C PRO A 1023 -4.88 37.02 -24.34
N MET A 1024 -4.73 38.18 -23.72
CA MET A 1024 -4.92 38.38 -22.27
C MET A 1024 -6.38 38.70 -21.94
N LEU A 1025 -6.94 38.00 -20.94
CA LEU A 1025 -8.30 38.19 -20.46
C LEU A 1025 -8.32 39.13 -19.27
N GLN A 1026 -9.34 39.98 -19.23
CA GLN A 1026 -9.69 40.74 -18.03
C GLN A 1026 -10.17 39.80 -16.92
N MET A 1027 -10.00 40.23 -15.66
CA MET A 1027 -10.43 39.46 -14.50
C MET A 1027 -11.95 39.16 -14.60
N PRO A 1028 -12.38 37.89 -14.44
CA PRO A 1028 -13.77 37.53 -14.66
C PRO A 1028 -14.69 38.12 -13.59
N ALA A 1029 -15.81 38.72 -14.00
CA ALA A 1029 -16.82 39.28 -13.09
C ALA A 1029 -17.56 38.22 -12.24
N TRP A 1030 -17.48 36.95 -12.65
CA TRP A 1030 -18.07 35.80 -11.95
C TRP A 1030 -17.10 35.11 -10.97
N ALA A 1031 -15.93 35.70 -10.69
CA ALA A 1031 -14.97 35.18 -9.74
C ALA A 1031 -15.61 34.94 -8.35
N THR A 1032 -15.33 33.78 -7.76
CA THR A 1032 -15.77 33.43 -6.41
C THR A 1032 -14.58 33.47 -5.46
N THR A 1033 -14.82 33.88 -4.21
CA THR A 1033 -13.76 33.96 -3.19
C THR A 1033 -13.08 32.60 -2.97
N ALA A 1034 -13.86 31.51 -3.00
CA ALA A 1034 -13.34 30.15 -2.83
C ALA A 1034 -12.40 29.73 -3.98
N ALA A 1035 -12.82 29.93 -5.24
CA ALA A 1035 -11.98 29.60 -6.40
C ALA A 1035 -10.72 30.48 -6.47
N THR A 1036 -10.86 31.77 -6.15
CA THR A 1036 -9.72 32.71 -6.14
C THR A 1036 -8.68 32.29 -5.10
N ARG A 1037 -9.10 31.97 -3.87
CA ARG A 1037 -8.20 31.52 -2.79
C ARG A 1037 -7.46 30.23 -3.18
N ARG A 1038 -8.18 29.26 -3.76
CA ARG A 1038 -7.57 28.01 -4.22
C ARG A 1038 -6.58 28.24 -5.36
N LEU A 1039 -6.90 29.09 -6.34
CA LEU A 1039 -6.01 29.39 -7.46
C LEU A 1039 -4.74 30.13 -7.01
N MET A 1040 -4.85 31.06 -6.06
CA MET A 1040 -3.68 31.72 -5.48
C MET A 1040 -2.75 30.73 -4.76
N LYS A 1041 -3.32 29.77 -4.02
CA LYS A 1041 -2.55 28.68 -3.42
C LYS A 1041 -1.85 27.83 -4.48
N ASP A 1042 -2.60 27.33 -5.47
CA ASP A 1042 -2.04 26.49 -6.53
C ASP A 1042 -0.98 27.23 -7.36
N PHE A 1043 -1.10 28.55 -7.53
CA PHE A 1043 -0.12 29.39 -8.21
C PHE A 1043 1.15 29.57 -7.38
N LYS A 1044 1.04 29.81 -6.07
CA LYS A 1044 2.20 29.88 -5.18
C LYS A 1044 2.98 28.56 -5.19
N ASP A 1045 2.26 27.43 -5.06
CA ASP A 1045 2.86 26.10 -5.05
C ASP A 1045 3.64 25.81 -6.35
N ILE A 1046 3.10 26.23 -7.51
CA ILE A 1046 3.74 25.99 -8.81
C ILE A 1046 4.98 26.88 -9.01
N ILE A 1047 4.94 28.14 -8.57
CA ILE A 1047 6.10 29.04 -8.66
C ILE A 1047 7.22 28.59 -7.72
N ASP A 1048 6.89 28.11 -6.51
CA ASP A 1048 7.86 27.54 -5.58
C ASP A 1048 8.62 26.34 -6.18
N ILE A 1049 7.91 25.46 -6.88
CA ILE A 1049 8.51 24.32 -7.59
C ILE A 1049 9.41 24.81 -8.73
N GLN A 1050 8.95 25.81 -9.49
CA GLN A 1050 9.71 26.41 -10.58
C GLN A 1050 11.04 27.01 -10.10
N ASN A 1051 11.05 27.65 -8.94
CA ASN A 1051 12.24 28.30 -8.39
C ASN A 1051 13.24 27.30 -7.78
N LYS A 1052 12.77 26.14 -7.30
CA LYS A 1052 13.61 25.09 -6.69
C LYS A 1052 14.28 24.18 -7.71
N GLU A 1053 13.66 23.94 -8.86
CA GLU A 1053 14.12 22.97 -9.86
C GLU A 1053 14.83 23.62 -11.07
N PRO A 1054 15.94 23.06 -11.57
CA PRO A 1054 16.63 23.65 -12.72
C PRO A 1054 15.80 23.50 -14.02
N PRO A 1055 15.81 24.49 -14.94
CA PRO A 1055 14.91 24.53 -16.12
C PRO A 1055 14.99 23.31 -17.06
N HIS A 1056 16.15 22.65 -17.14
CA HIS A 1056 16.30 21.46 -17.99
C HIS A 1056 15.58 20.22 -17.43
N LYS A 1057 15.31 20.16 -16.11
CA LYS A 1057 14.54 19.08 -15.47
C LYS A 1057 13.04 19.41 -15.44
N LEU A 1058 12.70 20.63 -15.05
CA LEU A 1058 11.32 21.12 -14.91
C LEU A 1058 10.54 21.03 -16.24
N GLY A 1059 11.11 21.63 -17.30
CA GLY A 1059 10.59 21.60 -18.67
C GLY A 1059 9.23 22.29 -18.87
N TRP A 1060 8.82 23.13 -17.93
CA TRP A 1060 7.79 24.14 -18.11
C TRP A 1060 8.18 25.41 -17.36
N HIS A 1061 7.67 26.57 -17.79
CA HIS A 1061 7.94 27.86 -17.16
C HIS A 1061 6.70 28.77 -17.20
N ILE A 1062 6.48 29.54 -16.13
CA ILE A 1062 5.44 30.56 -15.97
C ILE A 1062 6.13 31.85 -15.53
N ASP A 1063 5.83 32.95 -16.21
CA ASP A 1063 6.36 34.28 -15.87
C ASP A 1063 5.48 34.93 -14.80
N GLU A 1064 6.03 35.08 -13.59
CA GLU A 1064 5.36 35.63 -12.42
C GLU A 1064 5.04 37.13 -12.61
N ASP A 1065 5.94 37.88 -13.27
CA ASP A 1065 5.84 39.33 -13.48
C ASP A 1065 4.79 39.72 -14.53
N LYS A 1066 4.11 38.75 -15.13
CA LYS A 1066 3.12 38.93 -16.21
C LYS A 1066 1.75 38.36 -15.86
N MET A 1067 1.51 38.13 -14.58
CA MET A 1067 0.29 37.48 -14.06
C MET A 1067 -0.77 38.49 -13.60
N ASP A 1068 -1.49 39.11 -14.54
CA ASP A 1068 -2.54 40.10 -14.21
C ASP A 1068 -3.89 39.46 -13.82
N ASN A 1069 -4.14 38.22 -14.24
CA ASN A 1069 -5.42 37.53 -14.06
C ASN A 1069 -5.21 36.09 -13.58
N ILE A 1070 -5.48 35.82 -12.30
CA ILE A 1070 -5.30 34.51 -11.69
C ILE A 1070 -6.17 33.39 -12.29
N TYR A 1071 -7.18 33.72 -13.09
CA TYR A 1071 -8.03 32.75 -13.80
C TYR A 1071 -7.51 32.38 -15.21
N GLN A 1072 -6.39 32.96 -15.64
CA GLN A 1072 -5.74 32.65 -16.92
C GLN A 1072 -4.23 32.54 -16.76
N TRP A 1073 -3.67 31.35 -16.99
CA TRP A 1073 -2.23 31.12 -16.84
C TRP A 1073 -1.60 30.85 -18.21
N ILE A 1074 -0.50 31.53 -18.50
CA ILE A 1074 0.32 31.28 -19.69
C ILE A 1074 1.54 30.47 -19.29
N VAL A 1075 1.73 29.33 -19.93
CA VAL A 1075 2.78 28.36 -19.56
C VAL A 1075 3.60 27.98 -20.79
N GLU A 1076 4.92 28.06 -20.69
CA GLU A 1076 5.85 27.64 -21.73
C GLU A 1076 6.39 26.24 -21.46
N LEU A 1077 6.03 25.23 -22.25
CA LEU A 1077 6.69 23.92 -22.21
C LEU A 1077 7.98 23.93 -23.02
N HIS A 1078 9.07 23.47 -22.44
CA HIS A 1078 10.40 23.47 -23.07
C HIS A 1078 11.23 22.25 -22.65
N SER A 1079 12.49 22.19 -23.08
CA SER A 1079 13.42 21.10 -22.70
C SER A 1079 12.88 19.69 -23.00
N PHE A 1080 12.35 19.47 -24.21
CA PHE A 1080 11.97 18.12 -24.67
C PHE A 1080 13.22 17.28 -25.00
N ASP A 1081 13.14 15.96 -24.82
CA ASP A 1081 14.27 15.07 -25.16
C ASP A 1081 14.62 15.20 -26.66
N SER A 1082 15.91 15.49 -26.92
CA SER A 1082 16.50 15.63 -28.25
C SER A 1082 16.28 14.42 -29.19
N THR A 1083 15.99 13.24 -28.64
CA THR A 1083 15.69 12.05 -29.44
C THR A 1083 14.31 12.15 -30.12
N LEU A 1084 13.37 12.89 -29.53
CA LEU A 1084 11.98 13.00 -29.96
C LEU A 1084 11.85 13.72 -31.32
N PRO A 1085 10.93 13.28 -32.19
CA PRO A 1085 10.63 13.97 -33.45
C PRO A 1085 10.22 15.44 -33.24
N LEU A 1086 9.45 15.72 -32.18
CA LEU A 1086 9.05 17.08 -31.83
C LEU A 1086 10.25 17.98 -31.51
N ALA A 1087 11.21 17.50 -30.71
CA ALA A 1087 12.40 18.27 -30.38
C ALA A 1087 13.27 18.56 -31.62
N LYS A 1088 13.34 17.61 -32.55
CA LYS A 1088 14.00 17.80 -33.86
C LYS A 1088 13.28 18.84 -34.72
N ASP A 1089 11.95 18.78 -34.77
CA ASP A 1089 11.13 19.77 -35.49
C ASP A 1089 11.29 21.17 -34.88
N MET A 1090 11.22 21.29 -33.55
CA MET A 1090 11.44 22.54 -32.80
C MET A 1090 12.82 23.13 -33.11
N LYS A 1091 13.87 22.32 -33.06
CA LYS A 1091 15.23 22.74 -33.39
C LYS A 1091 15.39 23.15 -34.86
N SER A 1092 14.71 22.46 -35.78
CA SER A 1092 14.75 22.79 -37.22
C SER A 1092 14.05 24.10 -37.56
N LYS A 1093 13.06 24.51 -36.75
CA LYS A 1093 12.24 25.71 -36.93
C LYS A 1093 12.59 26.84 -35.95
N ASP A 1094 13.68 26.68 -35.19
CA ASP A 1094 14.13 27.57 -34.13
C ASP A 1094 13.05 27.96 -33.10
N VAL A 1095 12.21 26.99 -32.74
CA VAL A 1095 11.20 27.12 -31.68
C VAL A 1095 11.79 26.63 -30.36
N LYS A 1096 11.82 27.51 -29.33
CA LYS A 1096 12.40 27.19 -28.02
C LYS A 1096 11.41 26.59 -27.02
N SER A 1097 10.13 26.93 -27.15
CA SER A 1097 9.07 26.54 -26.23
C SER A 1097 7.73 26.35 -26.96
N ILE A 1098 6.80 25.66 -26.30
CA ILE A 1098 5.41 25.48 -26.71
C ILE A 1098 4.56 26.25 -25.69
N VAL A 1099 3.88 27.29 -26.15
CA VAL A 1099 3.08 28.18 -25.31
C VAL A 1099 1.68 27.60 -25.15
N LEU A 1100 1.30 27.32 -23.91
CA LEU A 1100 0.00 26.86 -23.46
C LEU A 1100 -0.75 27.98 -22.74
N GLU A 1101 -2.07 27.84 -22.70
CA GLU A 1101 -2.97 28.63 -21.88
C GLU A 1101 -3.87 27.69 -21.07
N LEU A 1102 -3.98 27.98 -19.77
CA LEU A 1102 -4.93 27.34 -18.86
C LEU A 1102 -5.97 28.39 -18.45
N ARG A 1103 -7.26 28.06 -18.59
CA ARG A 1103 -8.37 28.90 -18.11
C ARG A 1103 -9.13 28.18 -17.01
N PHE A 1104 -9.43 28.87 -15.92
CA PHE A 1104 -10.10 28.32 -14.75
C PHE A 1104 -11.53 28.85 -14.64
N GLY A 1105 -12.48 28.02 -14.20
CA GLY A 1105 -13.88 28.40 -14.02
C GLY A 1105 -14.21 28.85 -12.59
N LYS A 1106 -15.41 29.41 -12.39
CA LYS A 1106 -15.88 29.84 -11.06
C LYS A 1106 -16.03 28.70 -10.05
N ASP A 1107 -16.22 27.49 -10.57
CA ASP A 1107 -16.39 26.26 -9.82
C ASP A 1107 -15.06 25.51 -9.65
N TYR A 1108 -13.92 26.10 -9.99
CA TYR A 1108 -12.61 25.53 -9.69
C TYR A 1108 -12.40 25.48 -8.16
N PRO A 1109 -11.93 24.37 -7.57
CA PRO A 1109 -11.30 23.19 -8.19
C PRO A 1109 -12.27 22.05 -8.57
N MET A 1110 -13.58 22.18 -8.35
CA MET A 1110 -14.56 21.12 -8.66
C MET A 1110 -14.73 20.87 -10.17
N SER A 1111 -14.41 21.86 -11.00
CA SER A 1111 -14.36 21.74 -12.47
C SER A 1111 -12.92 21.85 -12.99
N PRO A 1112 -12.57 21.14 -14.07
CA PRO A 1112 -11.22 21.15 -14.63
C PRO A 1112 -10.85 22.50 -15.26
N PRO A 1113 -9.56 22.84 -15.32
CA PRO A 1113 -9.08 23.90 -16.17
C PRO A 1113 -9.22 23.51 -17.64
N PHE A 1114 -9.50 24.50 -18.49
CA PHE A 1114 -9.40 24.34 -19.94
C PHE A 1114 -7.98 24.61 -20.40
N VAL A 1115 -7.29 23.58 -20.92
CA VAL A 1115 -5.91 23.67 -21.40
C VAL A 1115 -5.85 23.64 -22.92
N ARG A 1116 -5.16 24.62 -23.51
CA ARG A 1116 -4.91 24.67 -24.96
C ARG A 1116 -3.51 25.16 -25.30
N VAL A 1117 -2.99 24.71 -26.43
CA VAL A 1117 -1.80 25.24 -27.10
C VAL A 1117 -2.19 26.53 -27.82
N ILE A 1118 -1.39 27.59 -27.64
CA ILE A 1118 -1.45 28.82 -28.44
C ILE A 1118 -0.53 28.69 -29.64
N ARG A 1119 0.75 28.33 -29.42
CA ARG A 1119 1.75 28.22 -30.48
C ARG A 1119 2.90 27.29 -30.05
N PRO A 1120 3.63 26.67 -30.98
CA PRO A 1120 3.39 26.58 -32.43
C PRO A 1120 2.22 25.64 -32.79
N ARG A 1121 1.73 25.70 -34.04
CA ARG A 1121 0.73 24.75 -34.55
C ARG A 1121 1.31 23.34 -34.73
N PHE A 1122 0.56 22.37 -34.22
CA PHE A 1122 0.86 20.95 -34.36
C PHE A 1122 0.25 20.39 -35.64
N LEU A 1123 0.92 19.41 -36.23
CA LEU A 1123 0.39 18.66 -37.36
C LEU A 1123 -0.80 17.83 -36.87
N GLY A 1124 -1.96 17.97 -37.52
CA GLY A 1124 -3.17 17.25 -37.11
C GLY A 1124 -3.02 15.73 -37.17
N PHE A 1125 -3.77 15.01 -36.34
CA PHE A 1125 -3.68 13.56 -36.21
C PHE A 1125 -3.84 12.79 -37.54
N GLN A 1126 -4.79 13.23 -38.37
CA GLN A 1126 -5.04 12.66 -39.70
C GLN A 1126 -3.88 12.88 -40.69
N GLN A 1127 -3.07 13.93 -40.48
CA GLN A 1127 -1.92 14.27 -41.31
C GLN A 1127 -0.61 13.63 -40.80
N GLY A 1128 -0.69 12.78 -39.78
CA GLY A 1128 0.46 12.04 -39.24
C GLY A 1128 1.15 12.69 -38.04
N GLY A 1129 0.59 13.75 -37.46
CA GLY A 1129 1.02 14.25 -36.16
C GLY A 1129 0.27 13.58 -35.01
N GLY A 1130 0.64 13.91 -33.77
CA GLY A 1130 0.06 13.36 -32.55
C GLY A 1130 0.33 14.29 -31.37
N GLY A 1131 0.52 13.73 -30.18
CA GLY A 1131 0.78 14.52 -28.97
C GLY A 1131 -0.46 15.02 -28.22
N HIS A 1132 -1.64 14.43 -28.48
CA HIS A 1132 -2.91 14.78 -27.84
C HIS A 1132 -3.38 16.23 -28.04
N VAL A 1133 -2.75 16.99 -28.94
CA VAL A 1133 -3.20 18.32 -29.35
C VAL A 1133 -4.22 18.17 -30.48
N THR A 1134 -5.43 18.69 -30.28
CA THR A 1134 -6.47 18.67 -31.32
C THR A 1134 -6.14 19.61 -32.48
N ALA A 1135 -6.85 19.49 -33.60
CA ALA A 1135 -6.68 20.37 -34.75
C ALA A 1135 -6.92 21.87 -34.45
N GLY A 1136 -7.64 22.20 -33.36
CA GLY A 1136 -7.86 23.56 -32.88
C GLY A 1136 -6.96 23.97 -31.71
N GLY A 1137 -5.99 23.16 -31.31
CA GLY A 1137 -5.05 23.48 -30.23
C GLY A 1137 -5.51 23.11 -28.83
N ALA A 1138 -6.76 22.68 -28.61
CA ALA A 1138 -7.18 22.14 -27.31
C ALA A 1138 -6.52 20.79 -27.00
N MET A 1139 -6.25 20.52 -25.72
CA MET A 1139 -5.75 19.23 -25.27
C MET A 1139 -6.88 18.18 -25.19
N CYS A 1140 -6.70 17.04 -25.85
CA CYS A 1140 -7.65 15.92 -25.86
C CYS A 1140 -7.27 14.87 -24.80
N MET A 1141 -7.58 15.15 -23.54
CA MET A 1141 -7.24 14.30 -22.40
C MET A 1141 -8.44 14.16 -21.46
N GLN A 1142 -8.75 12.94 -21.03
CA GLN A 1142 -9.89 12.68 -20.12
C GLN A 1142 -9.73 13.38 -18.76
N LEU A 1143 -8.49 13.57 -18.28
CA LEU A 1143 -8.24 14.29 -17.02
C LEU A 1143 -8.71 15.75 -17.06
N LEU A 1144 -8.86 16.34 -18.25
CA LEU A 1144 -9.31 17.72 -18.44
C LEU A 1144 -10.82 17.81 -18.71
N THR A 1145 -11.57 16.73 -18.45
CA THR A 1145 -13.04 16.68 -18.56
C THR A 1145 -13.67 16.35 -17.21
N ASN A 1146 -14.97 16.62 -17.05
CA ASN A 1146 -15.68 16.31 -15.79
C ASN A 1146 -15.66 14.82 -15.43
N ASP A 1147 -15.46 13.93 -16.39
CA ASP A 1147 -15.47 12.48 -16.14
C ASP A 1147 -14.11 11.93 -15.68
N GLY A 1148 -13.03 12.70 -15.82
CA GLY A 1148 -11.68 12.29 -15.41
C GLY A 1148 -10.94 13.29 -14.52
N TRP A 1149 -11.48 14.50 -14.34
CA TRP A 1149 -10.93 15.51 -13.46
C TRP A 1149 -11.18 15.17 -11.99
N SER A 1150 -10.16 15.40 -11.17
CA SER A 1150 -10.27 15.36 -9.72
C SER A 1150 -9.81 16.70 -9.15
N ALA A 1151 -10.61 17.29 -8.26
CA ALA A 1151 -10.32 18.56 -7.58
C ALA A 1151 -9.05 18.50 -6.69
N VAL A 1152 -8.56 17.30 -6.40
CA VAL A 1152 -7.33 17.04 -5.65
C VAL A 1152 -6.09 17.10 -6.56
N SER A 1153 -6.25 17.14 -7.89
CA SER A 1153 -5.13 17.19 -8.84
C SER A 1153 -4.41 18.54 -8.75
N SER A 1154 -3.08 18.53 -8.51
CA SER A 1154 -2.25 19.74 -8.59
C SER A 1154 -2.03 20.17 -10.03
N ILE A 1155 -1.89 21.48 -10.28
CA ILE A 1155 -1.63 22.01 -11.63
C ILE A 1155 -0.25 21.58 -12.16
N GLU A 1156 0.73 21.38 -11.30
CA GLU A 1156 2.01 20.75 -11.68
C GLU A 1156 1.78 19.37 -12.31
N SER A 1157 0.98 18.51 -11.67
CA SER A 1157 0.68 17.18 -12.18
C SER A 1157 -0.03 17.23 -13.54
N VAL A 1158 -0.87 18.25 -13.75
CA VAL A 1158 -1.54 18.50 -15.03
C VAL A 1158 -0.52 18.90 -16.11
N LEU A 1159 0.39 19.83 -15.82
CA LEU A 1159 1.45 20.25 -16.76
C LEU A 1159 2.39 19.11 -17.12
N LEU A 1160 2.78 18.27 -16.15
CA LEU A 1160 3.59 17.08 -16.38
C LEU A 1160 2.87 16.07 -17.28
N GLN A 1161 1.58 15.81 -17.03
CA GLN A 1161 0.79 14.91 -17.85
C GLN A 1161 0.59 15.45 -19.27
N VAL A 1162 0.37 16.76 -19.43
CA VAL A 1162 0.29 17.43 -20.75
C VAL A 1162 1.63 17.31 -21.48
N ARG A 1163 2.76 17.54 -20.80
CA ARG A 1163 4.11 17.40 -21.38
C ARG A 1163 4.39 15.94 -21.78
N MET A 1164 4.00 14.97 -20.96
CA MET A 1164 4.11 13.54 -21.28
C MET A 1164 3.25 13.16 -22.48
N ALA A 1165 2.02 13.66 -22.56
CA ALA A 1165 1.12 13.43 -23.68
C ALA A 1165 1.69 14.00 -24.99
N ILE A 1166 2.23 15.23 -24.95
CA ILE A 1166 2.91 15.86 -26.09
C ILE A 1166 4.19 15.09 -26.48
N SER A 1167 4.88 14.49 -25.52
CA SER A 1167 6.10 13.69 -25.74
C SER A 1167 5.83 12.25 -26.19
N SER A 1168 4.58 11.78 -26.12
CA SER A 1168 4.21 10.42 -26.51
C SER A 1168 4.49 10.17 -28.00
N LEU A 1169 5.03 8.99 -28.29
CA LEU A 1169 5.21 8.49 -29.65
C LEU A 1169 3.99 7.68 -30.14
N ASP A 1170 3.06 7.34 -29.23
CA ASP A 1170 1.89 6.50 -29.46
C ASP A 1170 0.60 7.34 -29.46
N PRO A 1171 -0.34 7.14 -30.42
CA PRO A 1171 -0.23 6.32 -31.63
C PRO A 1171 0.65 6.93 -32.73
N LYS A 1172 0.93 8.24 -32.66
CA LYS A 1172 1.89 8.93 -33.53
C LYS A 1172 2.62 10.03 -32.73
N PRO A 1173 3.88 10.33 -33.05
CA PRO A 1173 4.62 11.39 -32.37
C PRO A 1173 4.03 12.77 -32.67
N ALA A 1174 4.11 13.68 -31.70
CA ALA A 1174 3.89 15.11 -31.94
C ALA A 1174 4.88 15.63 -33.01
N ARG A 1175 4.34 16.35 -34.00
CA ARG A 1175 5.09 16.98 -35.10
C ARG A 1175 4.59 18.40 -35.29
N LEU A 1176 5.46 19.31 -35.70
CA LEU A 1176 5.07 20.70 -35.97
C LEU A 1176 4.57 20.85 -37.41
N GLN A 1177 3.44 21.54 -37.62
CA GLN A 1177 2.89 21.78 -38.95
C GLN A 1177 3.88 22.58 -39.83
N ALA A 1178 4.02 22.21 -41.11
CA ALA A 1178 4.84 22.96 -42.07
C ALA A 1178 4.07 24.19 -42.59
N GLY A 1179 4.65 25.39 -42.45
CA GLY A 1179 4.04 26.64 -42.87
C GLY A 1179 4.51 27.85 -42.05
N PRO A 1180 4.04 29.07 -42.37
CA PRO A 1180 4.31 30.26 -41.57
C PRO A 1180 3.76 30.08 -40.14
N PRO A 1181 4.42 30.65 -39.11
CA PRO A 1181 3.99 30.55 -37.72
C PRO A 1181 2.64 31.25 -37.56
N MET A 1182 1.57 30.46 -37.42
CA MET A 1182 0.22 30.91 -37.12
C MET A 1182 -0.18 30.32 -35.77
N ASP A 1183 -0.84 31.12 -34.93
CA ASP A 1183 -1.31 30.69 -33.62
C ASP A 1183 -2.66 29.99 -33.70
N TYR A 1184 -3.00 29.22 -32.67
CA TYR A 1184 -4.33 28.70 -32.43
C TYR A 1184 -5.24 29.76 -31.80
N GLY A 1185 -6.41 29.98 -32.40
CA GLY A 1185 -7.48 30.80 -31.86
C GLY A 1185 -8.27 30.08 -30.77
N VAL A 1186 -8.85 30.86 -29.85
CA VAL A 1186 -9.68 30.31 -28.75
C VAL A 1186 -10.93 29.61 -29.28
N GLY A 1187 -11.62 30.19 -30.27
CA GLY A 1187 -12.85 29.62 -30.83
C GLY A 1187 -12.65 28.24 -31.46
N GLU A 1188 -11.59 28.05 -32.25
CA GLU A 1188 -11.27 26.74 -32.83
C GLU A 1188 -10.88 25.71 -31.74
N ALA A 1189 -10.22 26.14 -30.66
CA ALA A 1189 -9.89 25.29 -29.52
C ALA A 1189 -11.14 24.85 -28.77
N VAL A 1190 -12.07 25.76 -28.49
CA VAL A 1190 -13.36 25.48 -27.82
C VAL A 1190 -14.18 24.48 -28.63
N GLU A 1191 -14.33 24.70 -29.93
CA GLU A 1191 -15.05 23.76 -30.78
C GLU A 1191 -14.34 22.40 -30.88
N ALA A 1192 -13.00 22.39 -30.95
CA ALA A 1192 -12.23 21.15 -31.00
C ALA A 1192 -12.34 20.36 -29.70
N TYR A 1193 -12.36 21.03 -28.54
CA TYR A 1193 -12.61 20.41 -27.25
C TYR A 1193 -14.03 19.82 -27.17
N MET A 1194 -15.06 20.58 -27.56
CA MET A 1194 -16.43 20.07 -27.58
C MET A 1194 -16.61 18.87 -28.52
N ARG A 1195 -15.95 18.89 -29.69
CA ARG A 1195 -15.91 17.75 -30.61
C ARG A 1195 -15.18 16.55 -29.99
N ALA A 1196 -14.04 16.77 -29.31
CA ALA A 1196 -13.31 15.73 -28.62
C ALA A 1196 -14.18 15.07 -27.53
N CYS A 1197 -14.85 15.86 -26.70
CA CYS A 1197 -15.81 15.36 -25.72
C CYS A 1197 -16.92 14.53 -26.38
N ALA A 1198 -17.54 15.03 -27.46
CA ALA A 1198 -18.60 14.30 -28.16
C ALA A 1198 -18.11 12.99 -28.79
N VAL A 1199 -16.89 12.95 -29.34
CA VAL A 1199 -16.30 11.75 -29.95
C VAL A 1199 -15.95 10.69 -28.90
N HIS A 1200 -15.46 11.11 -27.74
CA HIS A 1200 -15.06 10.21 -26.65
C HIS A 1200 -16.17 9.92 -25.64
N GLY A 1201 -17.37 10.49 -25.82
CA GLY A 1201 -18.49 10.35 -24.90
C GLY A 1201 -18.29 11.09 -23.57
N TRP A 1202 -17.37 12.07 -23.53
CA TRP A 1202 -17.11 12.85 -22.33
C TRP A 1202 -18.11 13.99 -22.14
N THR A 1203 -18.39 14.32 -20.89
CA THR A 1203 -19.25 15.43 -20.50
C THR A 1203 -18.48 16.76 -20.55
N VAL A 1204 -19.07 17.76 -21.21
CA VAL A 1204 -18.53 19.13 -21.24
C VAL A 1204 -18.90 19.82 -19.92
N PRO A 1205 -17.95 20.46 -19.21
CA PRO A 1205 -18.24 21.12 -17.95
C PRO A 1205 -19.36 22.15 -18.04
N ALA A 1206 -20.19 22.24 -16.99
CA ALA A 1206 -21.21 23.28 -16.89
C ALA A 1206 -20.53 24.66 -16.90
N GLY A 1207 -21.05 25.62 -17.68
CA GLY A 1207 -20.41 26.93 -17.83
C GLY A 1207 -19.11 26.94 -18.65
N PHE A 1208 -18.70 25.82 -19.27
CA PHE A 1208 -17.45 25.72 -20.04
C PHE A 1208 -17.28 26.84 -21.09
N LYS A 1209 -18.32 27.18 -21.85
CA LYS A 1209 -18.23 28.25 -22.85
C LYS A 1209 -18.01 29.62 -22.20
N GLU A 1210 -18.68 29.89 -21.09
CA GLU A 1210 -18.53 31.15 -20.35
C GLU A 1210 -17.09 31.30 -19.83
N MET A 1211 -16.55 30.25 -19.22
CA MET A 1211 -15.15 30.19 -18.81
C MET A 1211 -14.19 30.33 -20.00
N ALA A 1212 -14.38 29.53 -21.05
CA ALA A 1212 -13.47 29.47 -22.17
C ALA A 1212 -13.46 30.75 -23.01
N TYR A 1213 -14.51 31.59 -22.95
CA TYR A 1213 -14.53 32.92 -23.59
C TYR A 1213 -14.30 34.08 -22.60
N GLY A 1214 -14.06 33.81 -21.31
CA GLY A 1214 -13.81 34.87 -20.31
C GLY A 1214 -15.04 35.71 -19.97
N GLY A 1215 -16.24 35.12 -20.02
CA GLY A 1215 -17.51 35.78 -19.63
C GLY A 1215 -18.28 36.50 -20.75
N SER A 1216 -17.79 36.52 -21.99
CA SER A 1216 -18.51 37.11 -23.13
C SER A 1216 -19.56 36.14 -23.71
N SER A 1217 -20.82 36.56 -23.83
CA SER A 1217 -21.96 35.71 -24.25
C SER A 1217 -22.08 35.47 -25.77
N SER A 1218 -21.10 35.88 -26.58
CA SER A 1218 -21.08 35.64 -28.03
C SER A 1218 -19.67 35.85 -28.57
N GLY A 1219 -19.26 35.05 -29.56
CA GLY A 1219 -17.89 34.88 -30.07
C GLY A 1219 -17.23 36.07 -30.79
N ASP A 1220 -17.47 37.30 -30.36
CA ASP A 1220 -16.74 38.48 -30.84
C ASP A 1220 -15.55 38.75 -29.90
N TYR A 1221 -14.45 38.03 -30.14
CA TYR A 1221 -13.16 38.31 -29.49
C TYR A 1221 -12.55 39.55 -30.16
N ASN A 1222 -12.67 40.70 -29.51
CA ASN A 1222 -12.00 41.93 -29.95
C ASN A 1222 -10.65 42.02 -29.21
N PRO A 1223 -9.50 41.84 -29.87
CA PRO A 1223 -8.21 41.97 -29.22
C PRO A 1223 -7.95 43.45 -28.91
N ILE A 1224 -7.58 43.75 -27.66
CA ILE A 1224 -6.86 44.98 -27.31
C ILE A 1224 -5.38 44.70 -27.49
#